data_AF-A0A419T1J2-F1
#
_entry.id   AF-A0A419T1J2-F1
#
_cell.length_a   1.000
_cell.length_b   1.000
_cell.length_c   1.000
_cell.angle_alpha   90.00
_cell.angle_beta   90.00
_cell.angle_gamma   90.00
#
_symmetry.space_group_name_H-M   'P 1'
#
loop_
_entity.id
_entity.type
_entity.pdbx_description
1 polymer ?
#
loop_
_entity_poly.entity_id
_entity_poly.type
_entity_poly.pdbx_seq_one_letter_code
_entity_poly.pdbx_strand_id
1 'polypeptide(L)'
;MINITAISKESVTIAWDVKKDTKKTRIYWSDRETEKENYRFMAEVTGEEIQQFQLMRATNIPHYFLVITENQKGEKQKEAFMTPVHYYQEEQIETLNRGLVAVKVREGIFLSWRFLLQEVTGYDETKQGLTGVGFILYRQGKPLARVSESTNYLDREGSQSDRYQVAPILNGREYKACDPVGVWDQDYLDIPIKRPASGITPKGETYTYSANDMSIGDVDGDGEYEYLVKWDPSNSQDVSLKGYTGPCYIDCYKLDGTLLWRLDMGPNIRAGAHYTQFMCYDFNGDGKAELALKTAPGTRMTLYQKDGNELESFYITMPEEDVKKGFSHKDSYVCSSSDYKDHLLQTFCKWQDHPEVKSGRWPGTLEECFHISPMASYPLNEEDGARLVDYFLDEYAPMRSPKNKLREFEGFIYEGPEYLTMFTGEGREIETIPFPFERVDDGLLWGDYSGKRIEPCNRVDRFLSGVAYLDGKRPYLIICRGYYTRATIAAYEFFDNQFRNVWSVDSGFVPMNNPFCDDPHEGVGTHPVYGTLAGQGNHSLSVCDVDGDGCMEIIYGAACINHDGSLLYSSRDKLPDKREAKLGHGDAMHVADIDPDRPGFEIFNVFEGAKQAPYGYALRDAESGEVIFGEFANKDLGRCMVGDVIPEARGLQCWVNGIGTYDCHGKLLKKETLGTNMSIRWASDLSTQITDGEDYLKQTPTGVINDFTHKVMLNPLHTFTNNGTKGNPCLVADIFGDFREEILLRTEDSSAIRIYTNTQVTDHKLFTLMHDTQYRCGVAWQNNCYNQPCYPKFYYGSDMDFSRVLPYMKRKPTFFIAGDSTNQTYWSKDKKTTGIGEKLLSHLDHGNLYEIHKQKISNFSNETWYESRHMIVDNCAMAGRSSKSFLKEGRLDDIKTRIKEGDYLLIQFGHNDASASKPERYVPLSEFSSILNLYVTAARELGAKPILISPVCICPTRESKEGERGEIEKVLPEYGKEMEHFAKREGILFVDLYSKTLSYCTKIGEKNALELYIEDQVHLSEKGADCYAGILADHIKTYIMETDMEG
;
A
#
# COMPACT_ATOMS: atom_id res chain seq x y z
N MET A 1 -7.13 -25.30 -28.32
CA MET A 1 -6.90 -25.09 -26.88
C MET A 1 -6.39 -23.68 -26.69
N ILE A 2 -6.57 -23.09 -25.51
CA ILE A 2 -5.92 -21.82 -25.14
C ILE A 2 -4.49 -22.11 -24.68
N ASN A 3 -3.52 -21.31 -25.14
CA ASN A 3 -2.11 -21.37 -24.71
C ASN A 3 -1.50 -19.97 -24.59
N ILE A 4 -0.45 -19.82 -23.80
CA ILE A 4 0.30 -18.56 -23.71
C ILE A 4 1.33 -18.51 -24.85
N THR A 5 1.40 -17.38 -25.56
CA THR A 5 2.39 -17.14 -26.62
C THR A 5 3.46 -16.15 -26.19
N ALA A 6 3.14 -15.24 -25.26
CA ALA A 6 4.08 -14.31 -24.64
C ALA A 6 3.61 -13.93 -23.23
N ILE A 7 4.54 -13.69 -22.31
CA ILE A 7 4.28 -13.19 -20.96
C ILE A 7 5.47 -12.33 -20.52
N SER A 8 5.18 -11.11 -20.04
CA SER A 8 6.11 -10.16 -19.42
C SER A 8 5.56 -9.73 -18.07
N LYS A 9 6.25 -8.86 -17.32
CA LYS A 9 5.69 -8.29 -16.09
C LYS A 9 4.39 -7.51 -16.32
N GLU A 10 4.27 -6.83 -17.45
CA GLU A 10 3.20 -5.88 -17.76
C GLU A 10 2.08 -6.51 -18.62
N SER A 11 2.30 -7.71 -19.17
CA SER A 11 1.31 -8.30 -20.06
C SER A 11 1.37 -9.82 -20.20
N VAL A 12 0.24 -10.40 -20.60
CA VAL A 12 0.14 -11.78 -21.06
C VAL A 12 -0.61 -11.86 -22.38
N THR A 13 -0.06 -12.61 -23.33
CA THR A 13 -0.71 -12.90 -24.62
C THR A 13 -1.14 -14.35 -24.67
N ILE A 14 -2.44 -14.56 -24.87
CA ILE A 14 -3.03 -15.87 -25.10
C ILE A 14 -3.40 -16.04 -26.57
N ALA A 15 -3.30 -17.27 -27.08
CA ALA A 15 -3.79 -17.66 -28.40
C ALA A 15 -4.70 -18.89 -28.28
N TRP A 16 -5.55 -19.09 -29.29
CA TRP A 16 -6.39 -20.28 -29.38
C TRP A 16 -6.63 -20.72 -30.82
N ASP A 17 -6.85 -22.03 -30.99
CA ASP A 17 -7.20 -22.60 -32.28
C ASP A 17 -8.61 -22.21 -32.71
N VAL A 18 -8.74 -21.71 -33.94
CA VAL A 18 -10.02 -21.32 -34.54
C VAL A 18 -10.46 -22.38 -35.55
N LYS A 19 -11.71 -22.86 -35.44
CA LYS A 19 -12.30 -23.76 -36.45
C LYS A 19 -12.75 -22.93 -37.66
N LYS A 20 -12.67 -23.50 -38.88
CA LYS A 20 -13.05 -22.81 -40.13
C LYS A 20 -14.48 -22.26 -40.15
N ASP A 21 -15.40 -22.82 -39.38
CA ASP A 21 -16.79 -22.35 -39.30
C ASP A 21 -17.01 -21.30 -38.19
N THR A 22 -15.94 -20.77 -37.59
CA THR A 22 -16.03 -19.72 -36.57
C THR A 22 -16.55 -18.43 -37.17
N LYS A 23 -17.60 -17.89 -36.55
CA LYS A 23 -18.18 -16.59 -36.90
C LYS A 23 -17.55 -15.48 -36.07
N LYS A 24 -17.42 -15.69 -34.77
CA LYS A 24 -16.82 -14.75 -33.81
C LYS A 24 -16.33 -15.44 -32.55
N THR A 25 -15.39 -14.80 -31.88
CA THR A 25 -14.90 -15.20 -30.56
C THR A 25 -15.06 -14.04 -29.59
N ARG A 26 -15.48 -14.31 -28.35
CA ARG A 26 -15.50 -13.33 -27.26
C ARG A 26 -14.54 -13.74 -26.16
N ILE A 27 -13.76 -12.78 -25.69
CA ILE A 27 -12.82 -12.96 -24.58
C ILE A 27 -13.39 -12.24 -23.35
N TYR A 28 -13.41 -12.96 -22.23
CA TYR A 28 -13.71 -12.42 -20.92
C TYR A 28 -12.55 -12.70 -19.97
N TRP A 29 -12.40 -11.85 -18.97
CA TRP A 29 -11.28 -11.86 -18.03
C TRP A 29 -11.73 -11.61 -16.59
N SER A 30 -10.97 -12.15 -15.64
CA SER A 30 -11.05 -11.81 -14.22
C SER A 30 -9.66 -11.92 -13.58
N ASP A 31 -9.40 -11.06 -12.59
CA ASP A 31 -8.27 -11.09 -11.65
C ASP A 31 -8.43 -12.18 -10.55
N ARG A 32 -9.58 -12.85 -10.50
CA ARG A 32 -9.92 -13.82 -9.46
C ARG A 32 -10.78 -14.96 -9.99
N GLU A 33 -10.83 -16.06 -9.24
CA GLU A 33 -11.69 -17.19 -9.59
C GLU A 33 -13.10 -16.94 -9.07
N THR A 34 -14.03 -16.57 -9.97
CA THR A 34 -15.45 -16.29 -9.68
C THR A 34 -16.36 -17.06 -10.65
N GLU A 35 -17.67 -16.91 -10.50
CA GLU A 35 -18.61 -17.42 -11.49
C GLU A 35 -18.35 -16.77 -12.86
N LYS A 36 -18.40 -17.59 -13.92
CA LYS A 36 -17.96 -17.18 -15.28
C LYS A 36 -18.77 -16.04 -15.87
N GLU A 37 -20.01 -15.88 -15.41
CA GLU A 37 -20.91 -14.80 -15.77
C GLU A 37 -20.45 -13.44 -15.27
N ASN A 38 -19.61 -13.41 -14.22
CA ASN A 38 -19.05 -12.19 -13.64
C ASN A 38 -17.75 -11.74 -14.32
N TYR A 39 -17.19 -12.55 -15.23
CA TYR A 39 -15.96 -12.18 -15.92
C TYR A 39 -16.21 -10.95 -16.80
N ARG A 40 -15.29 -9.99 -16.77
CA ARG A 40 -15.37 -8.75 -17.54
C ARG A 40 -15.17 -9.04 -19.01
N PHE A 41 -16.07 -8.53 -19.85
CA PHE A 41 -15.91 -8.60 -21.30
C PHE A 41 -14.73 -7.73 -21.75
N MET A 42 -13.81 -8.32 -22.51
CA MET A 42 -12.59 -7.63 -22.97
C MET A 42 -12.64 -7.32 -24.46
N ALA A 43 -13.00 -8.30 -25.30
CA ALA A 43 -12.95 -8.14 -26.75
C ALA A 43 -13.87 -9.12 -27.49
N GLU A 44 -14.27 -8.73 -28.70
CA GLU A 44 -14.89 -9.61 -29.71
C GLU A 44 -14.04 -9.58 -30.98
N VAL A 45 -13.67 -10.75 -31.49
CA VAL A 45 -12.82 -10.90 -32.68
C VAL A 45 -13.58 -11.71 -33.73
N THR A 46 -13.42 -11.37 -35.01
CA THR A 46 -14.10 -12.03 -36.15
C THR A 46 -13.06 -12.58 -37.15
N GLY A 47 -13.36 -13.67 -37.84
CA GLY A 47 -12.47 -14.26 -38.85
C GLY A 47 -12.03 -15.71 -38.57
N GLU A 48 -11.28 -16.29 -39.51
CA GLU A 48 -10.90 -17.72 -39.55
C GLU A 48 -9.42 -18.01 -39.23
N GLU A 49 -8.60 -16.99 -38.93
CA GLU A 49 -7.17 -17.16 -38.58
C GLU A 49 -6.96 -17.43 -37.07
N ILE A 50 -5.76 -17.89 -36.68
CA ILE A 50 -5.40 -18.02 -35.25
C ILE A 50 -5.59 -16.65 -34.60
N GLN A 51 -6.42 -16.60 -33.56
CA GLN A 51 -6.70 -15.38 -32.84
C GLN A 51 -5.86 -15.34 -31.55
N GLN A 52 -5.34 -14.16 -31.27
CA GLN A 52 -4.57 -13.85 -30.08
C GLN A 52 -5.19 -12.65 -29.36
N PHE A 53 -5.01 -12.59 -28.04
CA PHE A 53 -5.43 -11.47 -27.20
C PHE A 53 -4.32 -11.17 -26.20
N GLN A 54 -3.93 -9.90 -26.09
CA GLN A 54 -2.98 -9.42 -25.11
C GLN A 54 -3.73 -8.67 -24.01
N LEU A 55 -3.52 -9.09 -22.77
CA LEU A 55 -3.96 -8.39 -21.56
C LEU A 55 -2.78 -7.55 -21.06
N MET A 56 -2.97 -6.25 -20.88
CA MET A 56 -1.99 -5.32 -20.31
C MET A 56 -2.28 -5.17 -18.80
N ARG A 57 -1.73 -6.08 -18.00
CA ARG A 57 -1.86 -6.11 -16.53
C ARG A 57 -0.66 -6.83 -15.93
N ALA A 58 -0.35 -6.53 -14.67
CA ALA A 58 0.68 -7.19 -13.91
C ALA A 58 0.47 -8.71 -13.89
N THR A 59 1.51 -9.46 -14.17
CA THR A 59 1.50 -10.93 -14.15
C THR A 59 2.01 -11.50 -12.81
N ASN A 60 1.88 -10.69 -11.75
CA ASN A 60 2.16 -11.03 -10.36
C ASN A 60 1.06 -11.89 -9.71
N ILE A 61 -0.11 -11.98 -10.34
CA ILE A 61 -1.24 -12.83 -9.94
C ILE A 61 -1.71 -13.72 -11.10
N PRO A 62 -2.46 -14.80 -10.85
CA PRO A 62 -3.09 -15.59 -11.89
C PRO A 62 -4.26 -14.81 -12.51
N HIS A 63 -4.30 -14.73 -13.83
CA HIS A 63 -5.42 -14.17 -14.60
C HIS A 63 -6.31 -15.29 -15.12
N TYR A 64 -7.62 -15.08 -15.06
CA TYR A 64 -8.63 -16.05 -15.45
C TYR A 64 -9.31 -15.62 -16.73
N PHE A 65 -9.14 -16.39 -17.80
CA PHE A 65 -9.76 -16.15 -19.10
C PHE A 65 -10.93 -17.09 -19.35
N LEU A 66 -11.94 -16.57 -20.04
CA LEU A 66 -13.00 -17.36 -20.66
C LEU A 66 -13.13 -16.96 -22.13
N VAL A 67 -12.83 -17.90 -23.02
CA VAL A 67 -12.96 -17.72 -24.47
C VAL A 67 -14.22 -18.44 -24.95
N ILE A 68 -15.11 -17.69 -25.60
CA ILE A 68 -16.36 -18.22 -26.17
C ILE A 68 -16.35 -18.07 -27.68
N THR A 69 -16.22 -19.19 -28.39
CA THR A 69 -16.26 -19.23 -29.85
C THR A 69 -17.67 -19.57 -30.32
N GLU A 70 -18.24 -18.74 -31.20
CA GLU A 70 -19.55 -18.96 -31.83
C GLU A 70 -19.36 -19.31 -33.31
N ASN A 71 -19.95 -20.40 -33.78
CA ASN A 71 -19.89 -20.77 -35.20
C ASN A 71 -20.97 -20.09 -36.05
N GLN A 72 -20.92 -20.26 -37.38
CA GLN A 72 -21.90 -19.68 -38.31
C GLN A 72 -23.36 -20.10 -38.03
N LYS A 73 -23.57 -21.22 -37.33
CA LYS A 73 -24.91 -21.71 -36.92
C LYS A 73 -25.37 -21.15 -35.56
N GLY A 74 -24.54 -20.39 -34.86
CA GLY A 74 -24.82 -19.85 -33.53
C GLY A 74 -24.51 -20.79 -32.37
N GLU A 75 -23.85 -21.94 -32.63
CA GLU A 75 -23.42 -22.86 -31.57
C GLU A 75 -22.18 -22.28 -30.86
N LYS A 76 -22.14 -22.39 -29.53
CA LYS A 76 -21.08 -21.81 -28.69
C LYS A 76 -20.22 -22.87 -28.03
N GLN A 77 -18.90 -22.73 -28.14
CA GLN A 77 -17.90 -23.49 -27.39
C GLN A 77 -17.27 -22.56 -26.35
N LYS A 78 -17.19 -23.01 -25.09
CA LYS A 78 -16.57 -22.26 -23.99
C LYS A 78 -15.29 -22.97 -23.54
N GLU A 79 -14.19 -22.23 -23.40
CA GLU A 79 -12.93 -22.72 -22.86
C GLU A 79 -12.42 -21.74 -21.81
N ALA A 80 -12.01 -22.23 -20.64
CA ALA A 80 -11.50 -21.41 -19.55
C ALA A 80 -10.02 -21.73 -19.31
N PHE A 81 -9.24 -20.71 -18.96
CA PHE A 81 -7.79 -20.82 -18.80
C PHE A 81 -7.33 -19.92 -17.65
N MET A 82 -6.36 -20.39 -16.85
CA MET A 82 -5.74 -19.63 -15.76
C MET A 82 -4.25 -19.49 -16.09
N THR A 83 -3.73 -18.28 -16.07
CA THR A 83 -2.31 -18.03 -16.32
C THR A 83 -1.45 -18.48 -15.14
N PRO A 84 -0.17 -18.83 -15.37
CA PRO A 84 0.79 -18.91 -14.28
C PRO A 84 1.09 -17.52 -13.71
N VAL A 85 1.59 -17.48 -12.48
CA VAL A 85 2.27 -16.30 -11.92
C VAL A 85 3.65 -16.21 -12.56
N HIS A 86 3.96 -15.07 -13.18
CA HIS A 86 5.21 -14.87 -13.90
C HIS A 86 6.33 -14.38 -12.98
N TYR A 87 6.02 -13.41 -12.12
CA TYR A 87 6.91 -12.84 -11.12
C TYR A 87 6.13 -12.61 -9.81
N TYR A 88 6.80 -12.29 -8.72
CA TYR A 88 6.14 -11.83 -7.50
C TYR A 88 6.62 -10.42 -7.18
N GLN A 89 5.71 -9.61 -6.65
CA GLN A 89 5.97 -8.21 -6.36
C GLN A 89 6.63 -8.10 -4.98
N GLU A 90 7.85 -7.56 -4.96
CA GLU A 90 8.60 -7.30 -3.74
C GLU A 90 8.34 -5.86 -3.29
N GLU A 91 7.28 -5.69 -2.50
CA GLU A 91 6.97 -4.43 -1.87
C GLU A 91 7.82 -4.24 -0.61
N GLN A 92 8.38 -3.04 -0.44
CA GLN A 92 8.99 -2.62 0.81
C GLN A 92 7.92 -2.61 1.91
N ILE A 93 8.19 -3.29 3.02
CA ILE A 93 7.32 -3.35 4.21
C ILE A 93 8.18 -3.19 5.46
N GLU A 94 7.58 -2.69 6.54
CA GLU A 94 8.27 -2.50 7.83
C GLU A 94 8.72 -3.84 8.44
N THR A 95 9.86 -3.84 9.12
CA THR A 95 10.34 -5.05 9.85
C THR A 95 9.77 -5.05 11.25
N LEU A 96 8.59 -5.63 11.40
CA LEU A 96 7.86 -5.61 12.67
C LEU A 96 8.30 -6.70 13.66
N ASN A 97 8.31 -6.33 14.94
CA ASN A 97 8.44 -7.28 16.03
C ASN A 97 7.15 -8.11 16.22
N ARG A 98 7.14 -9.03 17.20
CA ARG A 98 5.99 -9.93 17.41
C ARG A 98 4.70 -9.23 17.87
N GLY A 99 4.77 -7.98 18.34
CA GLY A 99 3.61 -7.24 18.85
C GLY A 99 2.85 -7.99 19.94
N LEU A 100 3.53 -8.78 20.78
CA LEU A 100 2.87 -9.62 21.77
C LEU A 100 2.23 -8.75 22.85
N VAL A 101 0.93 -8.91 23.06
CA VAL A 101 0.19 -8.30 24.17
C VAL A 101 -0.40 -9.35 25.09
N ALA A 102 -0.51 -9.01 26.37
CA ALA A 102 -1.11 -9.85 27.40
C ALA A 102 -2.09 -9.02 28.24
N VAL A 103 -3.38 -9.33 28.16
CA VAL A 103 -4.45 -8.56 28.78
C VAL A 103 -5.22 -9.42 29.75
N LYS A 104 -5.42 -8.91 30.97
CA LYS A 104 -6.20 -9.61 31.99
C LYS A 104 -7.68 -9.56 31.64
N VAL A 105 -8.32 -10.73 31.53
CA VAL A 105 -9.76 -10.87 31.35
C VAL A 105 -10.38 -11.64 32.51
N ARG A 106 -11.72 -11.71 32.55
CA ARG A 106 -12.44 -12.42 33.63
C ARG A 106 -12.05 -13.89 33.75
N GLU A 107 -11.75 -14.54 32.63
CA GLU A 107 -11.48 -15.98 32.55
C GLU A 107 -10.00 -16.37 32.58
N GLY A 108 -9.07 -15.41 32.65
CA GLY A 108 -7.64 -15.66 32.58
C GLY A 108 -6.84 -14.49 31.98
N ILE A 109 -5.75 -14.81 31.29
CA ILE A 109 -4.95 -13.85 30.52
C ILE A 109 -5.15 -14.12 29.04
N PHE A 110 -5.68 -13.12 28.32
CA PHE A 110 -5.76 -13.12 26.88
C PHE A 110 -4.40 -12.70 26.29
N LEU A 111 -3.92 -13.44 25.31
CA LEU A 111 -2.67 -13.20 24.59
C LEU A 111 -2.99 -13.02 23.11
N SER A 112 -2.31 -12.10 22.47
CA SER A 112 -2.45 -11.83 21.03
C SER A 112 -1.11 -11.36 20.46
N TRP A 113 -0.78 -11.77 19.23
CA TRP A 113 0.49 -11.44 18.58
C TRP A 113 0.39 -11.44 17.06
N ARG A 114 1.36 -10.80 16.39
CA ARG A 114 1.33 -10.66 14.94
C ARG A 114 1.65 -11.98 14.27
N PHE A 115 0.96 -12.28 13.17
CA PHE A 115 1.45 -13.21 12.15
C PHE A 115 2.10 -12.38 11.06
N LEU A 116 3.39 -12.58 10.78
CA LEU A 116 4.08 -11.76 9.78
C LEU A 116 3.89 -12.35 8.38
N LEU A 117 3.79 -11.48 7.37
CA LEU A 117 3.60 -11.91 5.97
C LEU A 117 4.65 -12.96 5.54
N GLN A 118 5.90 -12.81 5.98
CA GLN A 118 7.04 -13.69 5.67
C GLN A 118 6.91 -15.08 6.29
N GLU A 119 5.99 -15.26 7.22
CA GLU A 119 5.71 -16.52 7.92
C GLU A 119 4.56 -17.30 7.28
N VAL A 120 3.88 -16.71 6.30
CA VAL A 120 2.81 -17.34 5.50
C VAL A 120 3.43 -18.31 4.50
N THR A 121 2.83 -19.50 4.37
CA THR A 121 3.21 -20.49 3.34
C THR A 121 2.02 -20.96 2.50
N GLY A 122 0.79 -20.73 2.94
CA GLY A 122 -0.41 -21.14 2.24
C GLY A 122 -1.70 -20.63 2.87
N TYR A 123 -2.80 -21.32 2.60
CA TYR A 123 -4.12 -21.04 3.15
C TYR A 123 -4.87 -22.35 3.40
N ASP A 124 -5.88 -22.31 4.28
CA ASP A 124 -6.81 -23.41 4.51
C ASP A 124 -8.10 -23.22 3.72
N GLU A 125 -8.45 -24.22 2.90
CA GLU A 125 -9.69 -24.26 2.12
C GLU A 125 -10.95 -24.40 2.99
N THR A 126 -10.82 -24.81 4.27
CA THR A 126 -11.95 -24.92 5.20
C THR A 126 -12.31 -23.64 5.95
N LYS A 127 -11.74 -22.49 5.52
CA LYS A 127 -11.97 -21.13 6.01
C LYS A 127 -11.38 -20.77 7.39
N GLN A 128 -10.39 -21.52 7.89
CA GLN A 128 -9.74 -21.19 9.19
C GLN A 128 -8.68 -20.09 9.08
N GLY A 129 -8.17 -19.81 7.88
CA GLY A 129 -7.24 -18.70 7.67
C GLY A 129 -6.10 -19.00 6.72
N LEU A 130 -5.06 -18.19 6.83
CA LEU A 130 -3.76 -18.44 6.22
C LEU A 130 -2.95 -19.45 7.04
N THR A 131 -2.18 -20.30 6.34
CA THR A 131 -1.31 -21.31 6.95
C THR A 131 0.16 -20.89 6.88
N GLY A 132 1.00 -21.54 7.69
CA GLY A 132 2.40 -21.13 7.88
C GLY A 132 2.94 -21.57 9.23
N VAL A 133 3.76 -20.72 9.85
CA VAL A 133 4.34 -21.01 11.17
C VAL A 133 3.27 -21.29 12.23
N GLY A 134 3.51 -22.28 13.09
CA GLY A 134 2.84 -22.36 14.38
C GLY A 134 3.59 -21.54 15.43
N PHE A 135 3.07 -21.53 16.65
CA PHE A 135 3.62 -20.77 17.77
C PHE A 135 3.70 -21.62 19.03
N ILE A 136 4.82 -21.51 19.75
CA ILE A 136 4.98 -22.00 21.13
C ILE A 136 4.85 -20.79 22.06
N LEU A 137 3.89 -20.87 22.98
CA LEU A 137 3.69 -19.87 24.01
C LEU A 137 4.47 -20.27 25.26
N TYR A 138 5.03 -19.29 25.94
CA TYR A 138 5.74 -19.47 27.19
C TYR A 138 5.11 -18.62 28.29
N ARG A 139 4.95 -19.18 29.49
CA ARG A 139 4.61 -18.46 30.73
C ARG A 139 5.77 -18.60 31.69
N GLN A 140 6.34 -17.49 32.15
CA GLN A 140 7.51 -17.48 33.04
C GLN A 140 8.69 -18.31 32.48
N GLY A 141 8.91 -18.24 31.17
CA GLY A 141 9.96 -18.99 30.47
C GLY A 141 9.70 -20.50 30.33
N LYS A 142 8.52 -21.02 30.73
CA LYS A 142 8.15 -22.43 30.55
C LYS A 142 7.12 -22.59 29.43
N PRO A 143 7.24 -23.61 28.56
CA PRO A 143 6.24 -23.88 27.54
C PRO A 143 4.84 -24.01 28.14
N LEU A 144 3.87 -23.29 27.57
CA LEU A 144 2.47 -23.23 27.98
C LEU A 144 1.58 -23.96 26.97
N ALA A 145 1.64 -23.57 25.70
CA ALA A 145 0.75 -24.06 24.65
C ALA A 145 1.43 -24.04 23.28
N ARG A 146 0.83 -24.77 22.32
CA ARG A 146 1.15 -24.70 20.89
C ARG A 146 -0.10 -24.29 20.14
N VAL A 147 -0.01 -23.28 19.28
CA VAL A 147 -1.12 -22.72 18.52
C VAL A 147 -0.71 -22.63 17.04
N SER A 148 -1.53 -23.14 16.14
CA SER A 148 -1.27 -23.11 14.68
C SER A 148 -2.36 -22.38 13.87
N GLU A 149 -3.60 -22.40 14.36
CA GLU A 149 -4.79 -21.93 13.63
C GLU A 149 -5.18 -20.48 13.95
N SER A 150 -4.49 -19.81 14.88
CA SER A 150 -4.73 -18.40 15.21
C SER A 150 -3.44 -17.76 15.75
N THR A 151 -3.49 -16.47 16.04
CA THR A 151 -2.42 -15.76 16.75
C THR A 151 -2.90 -15.09 18.03
N ASN A 152 -3.80 -15.79 18.71
CA ASN A 152 -4.23 -15.45 20.07
C ASN A 152 -4.36 -16.70 20.94
N TYR A 153 -4.48 -16.50 22.25
CA TYR A 153 -4.67 -17.58 23.20
C TYR A 153 -5.26 -17.08 24.52
N LEU A 154 -6.10 -17.89 25.17
CA LEU A 154 -6.60 -17.61 26.51
C LEU A 154 -5.96 -18.55 27.55
N ASP A 155 -5.04 -18.03 28.34
CA ASP A 155 -4.45 -18.73 29.48
C ASP A 155 -5.34 -18.60 30.72
N ARG A 156 -6.17 -19.63 30.96
CA ARG A 156 -7.11 -19.67 32.09
C ARG A 156 -6.44 -19.81 33.47
N GLU A 157 -5.16 -20.20 33.50
CA GLU A 157 -4.40 -20.36 34.74
C GLU A 157 -3.48 -19.15 35.00
N GLY A 158 -3.41 -18.21 34.07
CA GLY A 158 -2.52 -17.06 34.14
C GLY A 158 -2.95 -16.03 35.19
N SER A 159 -1.98 -15.25 35.65
CA SER A 159 -2.15 -14.20 36.65
C SER A 159 -1.51 -12.89 36.19
N GLN A 160 -1.87 -11.78 36.84
CA GLN A 160 -1.35 -10.44 36.51
C GLN A 160 0.17 -10.29 36.77
N SER A 161 0.77 -11.18 37.58
CA SER A 161 2.22 -11.21 37.80
C SER A 161 2.99 -12.02 36.76
N ASP A 162 2.30 -12.66 35.82
CA ASP A 162 2.94 -13.49 34.81
C ASP A 162 3.57 -12.67 33.68
N ARG A 163 4.56 -13.29 33.04
CA ARG A 163 5.18 -12.77 31.83
C ARG A 163 5.12 -13.81 30.73
N TYR A 164 4.86 -13.35 29.51
CA TYR A 164 4.59 -14.19 28.36
C TYR A 164 5.57 -13.95 27.22
N GLN A 165 5.92 -15.01 26.50
CA GLN A 165 6.70 -14.96 25.27
C GLN A 165 6.06 -15.86 24.21
N VAL A 166 6.33 -15.56 22.95
CA VAL A 166 5.90 -16.35 21.79
C VAL A 166 7.10 -16.66 20.91
N ALA A 167 7.26 -17.93 20.54
CA ALA A 167 8.28 -18.41 19.62
C ALA A 167 7.62 -19.04 18.39
N PRO A 168 7.98 -18.62 17.16
CA PRO A 168 7.54 -19.30 15.95
C PRO A 168 8.11 -20.72 15.88
N ILE A 169 7.36 -21.65 15.29
CA ILE A 169 7.79 -23.02 15.03
C ILE A 169 7.34 -23.46 13.65
N LEU A 170 8.28 -23.99 12.85
CA LEU A 170 8.02 -24.53 11.51
C LEU A 170 8.94 -25.72 11.24
N ASN A 171 8.45 -26.76 10.57
CA ASN A 171 9.23 -27.97 10.26
C ASN A 171 9.88 -28.63 11.49
N GLY A 172 9.27 -28.50 12.68
CA GLY A 172 9.82 -28.98 13.95
C GLY A 172 11.01 -28.16 14.49
N ARG A 173 11.40 -27.07 13.81
CA ARG A 173 12.40 -26.10 14.27
C ARG A 173 11.71 -24.95 14.99
N GLU A 174 12.12 -24.71 16.22
CA GLU A 174 11.74 -23.53 17.00
C GLU A 174 12.66 -22.35 16.65
N TYR A 175 12.06 -21.18 16.44
CA TYR A 175 12.74 -19.91 16.20
C TYR A 175 12.85 -19.10 17.50
N LYS A 176 13.62 -18.02 17.50
CA LYS A 176 13.84 -17.19 18.69
C LYS A 176 12.51 -16.65 19.21
N ALA A 177 12.24 -16.85 20.50
CA ALA A 177 11.10 -16.23 21.18
C ALA A 177 11.25 -14.71 21.24
N CYS A 178 10.14 -13.97 21.20
CA CYS A 178 10.14 -12.55 21.53
C CYS A 178 10.53 -12.30 23.00
N ASP A 179 10.84 -11.04 23.31
CA ASP A 179 11.11 -10.63 24.68
C ASP A 179 9.85 -10.76 25.55
N PRO A 180 9.99 -11.07 26.85
CA PRO A 180 8.85 -11.33 27.71
C PRO A 180 8.05 -10.07 28.00
N VAL A 181 6.75 -10.08 27.73
CA VAL A 181 5.83 -8.99 28.06
C VAL A 181 5.09 -9.24 29.37
N GLY A 182 4.73 -8.18 30.09
CA GLY A 182 3.89 -8.24 31.28
C GLY A 182 2.40 -8.18 30.94
N VAL A 183 1.56 -8.60 31.88
CA VAL A 183 0.10 -8.47 31.76
C VAL A 183 -0.33 -7.03 32.05
N TRP A 184 -1.21 -6.47 31.23
CA TRP A 184 -1.79 -5.15 31.44
C TRP A 184 -2.60 -5.08 32.73
N ASP A 185 -2.51 -3.94 33.42
CA ASP A 185 -3.25 -3.70 34.66
C ASP A 185 -4.74 -3.39 34.42
N GLN A 186 -5.07 -2.90 33.22
CA GLN A 186 -6.41 -2.56 32.76
C GLN A 186 -6.71 -3.28 31.43
N ASP A 187 -7.96 -3.17 30.97
CA ASP A 187 -8.40 -3.61 29.64
C ASP A 187 -8.00 -2.65 28.51
N TYR A 188 -7.15 -1.68 28.81
CA TYR A 188 -6.52 -0.72 27.89
C TYR A 188 -5.09 -0.42 28.34
N LEU A 189 -4.33 0.20 27.44
CA LEU A 189 -3.00 0.76 27.69
C LEU A 189 -3.04 2.28 27.54
N ASP A 190 -2.51 3.02 28.51
CA ASP A 190 -2.37 4.48 28.40
C ASP A 190 -0.91 4.83 28.08
N ILE A 191 -0.66 5.49 26.95
CA ILE A 191 0.60 6.17 26.66
C ILE A 191 0.54 7.55 27.31
N PRO A 192 1.34 7.84 28.36
CA PRO A 192 1.36 9.17 28.95
C PRO A 192 1.99 10.17 27.98
N ILE A 193 1.31 11.30 27.75
CA ILE A 193 1.76 12.35 26.81
C ILE A 193 1.90 13.70 27.51
N LYS A 194 2.85 14.51 27.02
CA LYS A 194 3.21 15.79 27.64
C LYS A 194 2.44 16.93 26.99
N ARG A 195 1.25 17.24 27.50
CA ARG A 195 0.42 18.35 27.02
C ARG A 195 1.20 19.68 26.91
N PRO A 196 1.19 20.37 25.75
CA PRO A 196 1.78 21.69 25.60
C PRO A 196 1.11 22.72 26.52
N ALA A 197 1.88 23.75 26.89
CA ALA A 197 1.37 24.84 27.71
C ALA A 197 0.30 25.65 26.95
N SER A 198 -0.67 26.20 27.70
CA SER A 198 -1.64 27.15 27.15
C SER A 198 -0.97 28.44 26.69
N GLY A 199 -1.58 29.12 25.73
CA GLY A 199 -1.03 30.35 25.15
C GLY A 199 -2.08 31.45 25.00
N ILE A 200 -1.62 32.59 24.49
CA ILE A 200 -2.44 33.78 24.23
C ILE A 200 -2.16 34.26 22.81
N THR A 201 -3.21 34.52 22.02
CA THR A 201 -3.07 35.06 20.66
C THR A 201 -2.65 36.54 20.68
N PRO A 202 -2.21 37.12 19.55
CA PRO A 202 -1.94 38.55 19.45
C PRO A 202 -3.12 39.46 19.87
N LYS A 203 -4.35 38.95 19.80
CA LYS A 203 -5.57 39.65 20.21
C LYS A 203 -5.89 39.53 21.71
N GLY A 204 -5.09 38.78 22.46
CA GLY A 204 -5.29 38.55 23.89
C GLY A 204 -6.23 37.37 24.21
N GLU A 205 -6.57 36.53 23.23
CA GLU A 205 -7.45 35.37 23.44
C GLU A 205 -6.64 34.19 23.95
N THR A 206 -7.07 33.58 25.07
CA THR A 206 -6.42 32.40 25.64
C THR A 206 -6.82 31.14 24.89
N TYR A 207 -5.88 30.22 24.66
CA TYR A 207 -6.14 28.89 24.13
C TYR A 207 -5.39 27.81 24.92
N THR A 208 -5.94 26.59 24.88
CA THR A 208 -5.35 25.38 25.48
C THR A 208 -5.16 24.31 24.40
N TYR A 209 -4.55 23.17 24.72
CA TYR A 209 -4.31 22.09 23.75
C TYR A 209 -5.11 20.84 24.05
N SER A 210 -5.49 20.10 23.02
CA SER A 210 -5.91 18.69 23.10
C SER A 210 -5.10 17.85 22.12
N ALA A 211 -4.80 16.60 22.49
CA ALA A 211 -4.29 15.64 21.51
C ALA A 211 -5.34 15.47 20.39
N ASN A 212 -4.91 15.17 19.17
CA ASN A 212 -5.78 15.17 18.01
C ASN A 212 -5.41 14.00 17.09
N ASP A 213 -5.39 14.21 15.76
CA ASP A 213 -5.04 13.16 14.80
C ASP A 213 -3.64 12.60 15.05
N MET A 214 -3.49 11.30 14.81
CA MET A 214 -2.23 10.59 14.97
C MET A 214 -1.81 9.87 13.69
N SER A 215 -0.53 9.56 13.62
CA SER A 215 0.05 8.57 12.70
C SER A 215 1.08 7.73 13.47
N ILE A 216 1.63 6.73 12.81
CA ILE A 216 2.61 5.80 13.38
C ILE A 216 3.75 5.55 12.40
N GLY A 217 4.88 5.12 12.94
CA GLY A 217 6.03 4.61 12.19
C GLY A 217 7.07 4.05 13.15
N ASP A 218 7.82 3.03 12.72
CA ASP A 218 8.98 2.54 13.47
C ASP A 218 10.14 3.51 13.22
N VAL A 219 10.41 4.41 14.15
CA VAL A 219 11.33 5.54 13.90
C VAL A 219 12.78 5.22 14.22
N ASP A 220 13.05 4.12 14.92
CA ASP A 220 14.41 3.71 15.29
C ASP A 220 14.80 2.29 14.85
N GLY A 221 13.91 1.58 14.14
CA GLY A 221 14.14 0.31 13.46
C GLY A 221 14.11 -0.89 14.41
N ASP A 222 13.41 -0.79 15.54
CA ASP A 222 13.32 -1.84 16.56
C ASP A 222 12.11 -2.79 16.37
N GLY A 223 11.24 -2.48 15.40
CA GLY A 223 10.04 -3.22 15.04
C GLY A 223 8.82 -2.94 15.91
N GLU A 224 8.90 -2.01 16.87
CA GLU A 224 7.77 -1.39 17.57
C GLU A 224 7.39 -0.08 16.88
N TYR A 225 6.11 0.29 16.93
CA TYR A 225 5.67 1.58 16.40
C TYR A 225 5.86 2.69 17.43
N GLU A 226 6.34 3.84 16.98
CA GLU A 226 6.18 5.12 17.65
C GLU A 226 4.91 5.84 17.20
N TYR A 227 4.47 6.77 18.05
CA TYR A 227 3.19 7.42 17.98
C TYR A 227 3.38 8.91 17.74
N LEU A 228 3.02 9.36 16.53
CA LEU A 228 3.05 10.76 16.16
C LEU A 228 1.74 11.43 16.55
N VAL A 229 1.80 12.40 17.45
CA VAL A 229 0.62 13.07 18.04
C VAL A 229 0.55 14.51 17.58
N LYS A 230 -0.46 14.85 16.77
CA LYS A 230 -0.81 16.25 16.49
C LYS A 230 -1.51 16.86 17.71
N TRP A 231 -1.05 18.03 18.14
CA TRP A 231 -1.72 18.83 19.16
C TRP A 231 -2.50 19.96 18.52
N ASP A 232 -3.80 19.97 18.75
CA ASP A 232 -4.69 20.98 18.23
C ASP A 232 -5.00 22.03 19.32
N PRO A 233 -4.77 23.33 19.07
CA PRO A 233 -5.15 24.38 19.99
C PRO A 233 -6.67 24.56 19.99
N SER A 234 -7.26 24.91 21.14
CA SER A 234 -8.71 25.04 21.32
C SER A 234 -9.37 26.15 20.48
N ASN A 235 -8.57 26.94 19.78
CA ASN A 235 -8.98 27.99 18.85
C ASN A 235 -8.50 27.70 17.41
N SER A 236 -8.21 26.44 17.07
CA SER A 236 -8.03 26.00 15.69
C SER A 236 -9.27 26.35 14.87
N GLN A 237 -9.08 26.56 13.56
CA GLN A 237 -10.12 27.09 12.68
C GLN A 237 -10.29 26.21 11.45
N ASP A 238 -11.54 26.00 11.06
CA ASP A 238 -11.82 25.69 9.65
C ASP A 238 -11.36 26.87 8.79
N VAL A 239 -10.91 26.59 7.56
CA VAL A 239 -10.38 27.63 6.67
C VAL A 239 -11.39 28.74 6.36
N SER A 240 -12.70 28.49 6.52
CA SER A 240 -13.75 29.50 6.32
C SER A 240 -13.94 30.44 7.52
N LEU A 241 -13.31 30.16 8.65
CA LEU A 241 -13.48 30.89 9.91
C LEU A 241 -12.27 31.80 10.15
N LYS A 242 -12.55 33.02 10.63
CA LYS A 242 -11.55 34.06 10.91
C LYS A 242 -11.04 33.96 12.34
N GLY A 243 -9.85 34.52 12.56
CA GLY A 243 -9.24 34.59 13.89
C GLY A 243 -7.87 33.94 13.91
N TYR A 244 -7.07 34.37 14.88
CA TYR A 244 -5.76 33.78 15.17
C TYR A 244 -5.92 32.38 15.75
N THR A 245 -4.96 31.51 15.46
CA THR A 245 -4.84 30.20 16.10
C THR A 245 -3.60 30.16 17.00
N GLY A 246 -3.60 29.28 18.00
CA GLY A 246 -2.34 28.83 18.59
C GLY A 246 -1.48 28.09 17.54
N PRO A 247 -0.18 27.89 17.80
CA PRO A 247 0.65 27.05 16.95
C PRO A 247 0.17 25.59 17.01
N CYS A 248 0.29 24.89 15.88
CA CYS A 248 0.17 23.44 15.81
C CYS A 248 1.48 22.80 16.31
N TYR A 249 1.38 21.68 17.03
CA TYR A 249 2.56 20.86 17.38
C TYR A 249 2.38 19.43 16.88
N ILE A 250 3.50 18.76 16.57
CA ILE A 250 3.56 17.32 16.39
C ILE A 250 4.61 16.77 17.34
N ASP A 251 4.24 15.78 18.14
CA ASP A 251 5.17 15.04 19.00
C ASP A 251 5.38 13.63 18.47
N CYS A 252 6.50 13.00 18.84
CA CYS A 252 6.70 11.56 18.67
C CYS A 252 6.98 10.90 20.02
N TYR A 253 6.21 9.86 20.35
CA TYR A 253 6.31 9.10 21.59
C TYR A 253 6.60 7.62 21.31
N LYS A 254 7.45 6.99 22.13
CA LYS A 254 7.46 5.51 22.27
C LYS A 254 6.23 5.03 23.02
N LEU A 255 5.92 3.74 22.92
CA LEU A 255 4.79 3.10 23.61
C LEU A 255 4.81 3.28 25.13
N ASP A 256 6.00 3.41 25.73
CA ASP A 256 6.18 3.64 27.17
C ASP A 256 5.95 5.10 27.61
N GLY A 257 5.64 6.00 26.67
CA GLY A 257 5.43 7.43 26.90
C GLY A 257 6.70 8.28 26.88
N THR A 258 7.84 7.71 26.47
CA THR A 258 9.06 8.49 26.22
C THR A 258 8.83 9.45 25.05
N LEU A 259 8.85 10.76 25.32
CA LEU A 259 8.82 11.80 24.30
C LEU A 259 10.19 11.88 23.61
N LEU A 260 10.25 11.60 22.30
CA LEU A 260 11.47 11.69 21.50
C LEU A 260 11.73 13.11 21.03
N TRP A 261 10.71 13.76 20.46
CA TRP A 261 10.82 15.12 19.93
C TRP A 261 9.46 15.81 19.84
N ARG A 262 9.49 17.15 19.75
CA ARG A 262 8.36 18.05 19.46
C ARG A 262 8.71 18.98 18.32
N LEU A 263 7.89 18.96 17.27
CA LEU A 263 7.90 19.91 16.18
C LEU A 263 6.88 21.02 16.45
N ASP A 264 7.37 22.24 16.62
CA ASP A 264 6.60 23.48 16.70
C ASP A 264 6.44 24.04 15.29
N MET A 265 5.22 24.06 14.76
CA MET A 265 4.97 24.53 13.40
C MET A 265 5.21 26.03 13.24
N GLY A 266 5.30 26.78 14.33
CA GLY A 266 5.48 28.23 14.34
C GLY A 266 4.21 29.00 13.97
N PRO A 267 4.29 30.34 13.93
CA PRO A 267 3.12 31.20 13.70
C PRO A 267 2.63 31.18 12.25
N ASN A 268 3.49 30.84 11.29
CA ASN A 268 3.21 30.94 9.86
C ASN A 268 2.52 29.68 9.28
N ILE A 269 2.13 28.75 10.14
CA ILE A 269 1.27 27.61 9.81
C ILE A 269 0.04 27.70 10.70
N ARG A 270 -1.12 27.97 10.09
CA ARG A 270 -2.40 28.07 10.80
C ARG A 270 -2.86 26.69 11.27
N ALA A 271 -3.49 26.61 12.44
CA ALA A 271 -3.98 25.35 13.00
C ALA A 271 -5.43 25.07 12.58
N GLY A 272 -5.68 23.84 12.13
CA GLY A 272 -6.99 23.35 11.71
C GLY A 272 -6.86 22.13 10.79
N ALA A 273 -7.98 21.45 10.57
CA ALA A 273 -8.03 20.18 9.84
C ALA A 273 -7.40 20.25 8.44
N HIS A 274 -7.59 21.36 7.71
CA HIS A 274 -7.17 21.47 6.31
C HIS A 274 -5.75 21.98 6.09
N TYR A 275 -5.01 22.31 7.16
CA TYR A 275 -3.67 22.91 7.08
C TYR A 275 -2.55 21.87 7.12
N THR A 276 -2.22 21.36 8.31
CA THR A 276 -1.10 20.43 8.49
C THR A 276 -1.54 18.99 8.22
N GLN A 277 -1.08 18.47 7.08
CA GLN A 277 -1.13 17.04 6.75
C GLN A 277 0.28 16.48 6.90
N PHE A 278 0.46 15.39 7.65
CA PHE A 278 1.79 14.87 7.98
C PHE A 278 1.89 13.38 7.64
N MET A 279 2.91 12.99 6.88
CA MET A 279 3.11 11.62 6.42
C MET A 279 4.28 11.00 7.16
N CYS A 280 4.04 9.87 7.86
CA CYS A 280 5.07 9.08 8.50
C CYS A 280 5.22 7.71 7.82
N TYR A 281 6.39 7.48 7.24
CA TYR A 281 6.69 6.30 6.44
C TYR A 281 8.21 6.18 6.21
N ASP A 282 8.71 4.96 6.01
CA ASP A 282 10.10 4.71 5.57
C ASP A 282 10.21 4.97 4.06
N PHE A 283 10.53 6.20 3.67
CA PHE A 283 10.62 6.62 2.27
C PHE A 283 11.94 6.25 1.61
N ASN A 284 13.02 6.04 2.38
CA ASN A 284 14.35 5.73 1.83
C ASN A 284 14.71 4.23 1.85
N GLY A 285 13.95 3.41 2.55
CA GLY A 285 14.13 1.96 2.66
C GLY A 285 15.24 1.54 3.63
N ASP A 286 15.63 2.39 4.58
CA ASP A 286 16.65 2.08 5.58
C ASP A 286 16.12 1.31 6.80
N GLY A 287 14.80 1.07 6.84
CA GLY A 287 14.11 0.37 7.92
C GLY A 287 13.61 1.29 9.03
N LYS A 288 13.67 2.61 8.86
CA LYS A 288 13.16 3.61 9.80
C LYS A 288 12.21 4.58 9.10
N ALA A 289 11.13 4.94 9.79
CA ALA A 289 10.17 5.89 9.24
C ALA A 289 10.69 7.33 9.31
N GLU A 290 10.53 8.10 8.24
CA GLU A 290 10.67 9.56 8.21
C GLU A 290 9.33 10.27 8.43
N LEU A 291 9.39 11.59 8.60
CA LEU A 291 8.25 12.49 8.67
C LEU A 291 8.33 13.57 7.58
N ALA A 292 7.34 13.60 6.69
CA ALA A 292 7.19 14.64 5.66
C ALA A 292 5.97 15.52 5.93
N LEU A 293 6.13 16.85 5.86
CA LEU A 293 5.02 17.79 6.00
C LEU A 293 5.36 19.21 5.49
N LYS A 294 4.31 20.00 5.25
CA LYS A 294 4.42 21.42 4.95
C LYS A 294 4.94 22.20 6.16
N THR A 295 5.95 23.04 5.95
CA THR A 295 6.55 23.91 6.98
C THR A 295 6.69 25.35 6.49
N ALA A 296 7.15 26.26 7.35
CA ALA A 296 7.30 27.68 7.04
C ALA A 296 8.40 28.33 7.91
N PRO A 297 8.82 29.58 7.65
CA PRO A 297 9.68 30.31 8.58
C PRO A 297 9.08 30.31 9.99
N GLY A 298 9.90 30.02 11.00
CA GLY A 298 9.45 29.88 12.39
C GLY A 298 9.19 28.44 12.83
N THR A 299 9.07 27.47 11.91
CA THR A 299 8.99 26.05 12.27
C THR A 299 10.27 25.58 12.95
N ARG A 300 10.15 24.92 14.11
CA ARG A 300 11.25 24.59 15.00
C ARG A 300 11.10 23.21 15.62
N MET A 301 12.14 22.40 15.53
CA MET A 301 12.24 21.10 16.18
C MET A 301 12.84 21.22 17.57
N THR A 302 12.39 20.38 18.50
CA THR A 302 12.98 20.20 19.84
C THR A 302 13.13 18.71 20.13
N LEU A 303 14.36 18.25 20.34
CA LEU A 303 14.66 16.87 20.69
C LEU A 303 14.76 16.73 22.21
N TYR A 304 14.36 15.57 22.74
CA TYR A 304 14.37 15.30 24.18
C TYR A 304 15.28 14.13 24.53
N GLN A 305 15.82 14.18 25.74
CA GLN A 305 16.46 13.04 26.38
C GLN A 305 15.40 12.11 26.99
N LYS A 306 15.78 10.87 27.31
CA LYS A 306 14.88 9.89 27.94
C LYS A 306 14.29 10.35 29.27
N ASP A 307 14.94 11.28 29.97
CA ASP A 307 14.44 11.85 31.23
C ASP A 307 13.45 13.02 31.03
N GLY A 308 13.15 13.38 29.76
CA GLY A 308 12.23 14.42 29.37
C GLY A 308 12.82 15.84 29.33
N ASN A 309 14.13 15.99 29.57
CA ASN A 309 14.84 17.26 29.41
C ASN A 309 15.12 17.54 27.93
N GLU A 310 15.10 18.83 27.56
CA GLU A 310 15.49 19.26 26.21
C GLU A 310 16.95 18.89 25.94
N LEU A 311 17.19 18.20 24.82
CA LEU A 311 18.52 17.89 24.32
C LEU A 311 19.02 19.02 23.42
N GLU A 312 18.20 19.43 22.45
CA GLU A 312 18.54 20.40 21.42
C GLU A 312 17.27 20.98 20.78
N SER A 313 17.34 22.25 20.34
CA SER A 313 16.29 22.86 19.53
C SER A 313 16.88 23.65 18.36
N PHE A 314 16.29 23.51 17.18
CA PHE A 314 16.74 24.15 15.94
C PHE A 314 15.57 24.47 15.01
N TYR A 315 15.69 25.57 14.25
CA TYR A 315 14.76 25.87 13.16
C TYR A 315 15.07 25.00 11.96
N ILE A 316 14.06 24.73 11.13
CA ILE A 316 14.28 24.14 9.80
C ILE A 316 15.23 25.01 8.98
N THR A 317 15.89 24.41 8.00
CA THR A 317 16.77 25.13 7.08
C THR A 317 15.93 25.89 6.06
N MET A 318 16.12 27.20 6.00
CA MET A 318 15.49 28.03 4.97
C MET A 318 16.26 27.91 3.65
N PRO A 319 15.59 27.72 2.49
CA PRO A 319 16.25 27.71 1.19
C PRO A 319 17.10 28.98 0.95
N GLU A 320 18.29 28.82 0.33
CA GLU A 320 19.24 29.92 0.17
C GLU A 320 18.67 31.13 -0.57
N GLU A 321 17.81 30.90 -1.56
CA GLU A 321 17.17 31.98 -2.34
C GLU A 321 16.31 32.87 -1.45
N ASP A 322 15.64 32.28 -0.47
CA ASP A 322 14.75 32.98 0.45
C ASP A 322 15.54 33.75 1.51
N VAL A 323 16.65 33.18 1.99
CA VAL A 323 17.61 33.93 2.82
C VAL A 323 18.17 35.13 2.04
N LYS A 324 18.50 34.98 0.76
CA LYS A 324 18.97 36.08 -0.11
C LYS A 324 17.90 37.15 -0.36
N LYS A 325 16.61 36.77 -0.37
CA LYS A 325 15.46 37.70 -0.42
C LYS A 325 15.21 38.40 0.92
N GLY A 326 15.89 37.99 2.00
CA GLY A 326 15.85 38.65 3.30
C GLY A 326 14.85 38.04 4.29
N PHE A 327 14.30 36.87 3.99
CA PHE A 327 13.38 36.18 4.90
C PHE A 327 14.10 35.62 6.14
N SER A 328 13.39 35.54 7.26
CA SER A 328 13.90 35.09 8.55
C SER A 328 12.88 34.27 9.33
N HIS A 329 13.33 33.33 10.17
CA HIS A 329 12.44 32.62 11.10
C HIS A 329 11.81 33.51 12.19
N LYS A 330 12.20 34.79 12.26
CA LYS A 330 11.56 35.80 13.13
C LYS A 330 10.38 36.50 12.45
N ASP A 331 10.22 36.34 11.15
CA ASP A 331 9.15 36.98 10.39
C ASP A 331 7.81 36.31 10.70
N SER A 332 6.76 37.12 10.78
CA SER A 332 5.38 36.67 10.93
C SER A 332 4.57 37.24 9.77
N TYR A 333 3.96 36.35 8.99
CA TYR A 333 3.06 36.66 7.88
C TYR A 333 1.59 36.47 8.26
N VAL A 334 1.32 36.28 9.55
CA VAL A 334 -0.04 36.22 10.10
C VAL A 334 -0.66 37.62 10.02
N CYS A 335 -1.69 37.77 9.20
CA CYS A 335 -2.30 39.08 8.95
C CYS A 335 -3.15 39.54 10.14
N SER A 336 -3.05 40.83 10.46
CA SER A 336 -4.05 41.57 11.23
C SER A 336 -5.16 42.09 10.31
N SER A 337 -6.25 42.58 10.91
CA SER A 337 -7.32 43.25 10.16
C SER A 337 -6.85 44.50 9.39
N SER A 338 -5.83 45.20 9.90
CA SER A 338 -5.21 46.32 9.18
C SER A 338 -4.39 45.83 8.00
N ASP A 339 -3.59 44.78 8.17
CA ASP A 339 -2.75 44.25 7.09
C ASP A 339 -3.58 43.79 5.90
N TYR A 340 -4.73 43.15 6.16
CA TYR A 340 -5.64 42.74 5.09
C TYR A 340 -6.28 43.94 4.35
N LYS A 341 -6.63 45.03 5.06
CA LYS A 341 -7.10 46.26 4.41
C LYS A 341 -6.02 46.83 3.49
N ASP A 342 -4.78 46.88 3.98
CA ASP A 342 -3.65 47.40 3.22
C ASP A 342 -3.31 46.50 2.02
N HIS A 343 -3.44 45.19 2.18
CA HIS A 343 -3.33 44.21 1.09
C HIS A 343 -4.37 44.49 -0.01
N LEU A 344 -5.65 44.61 0.35
CA LEU A 344 -6.70 44.94 -0.62
C LEU A 344 -6.45 46.28 -1.32
N LEU A 345 -5.96 47.29 -0.61
CA LEU A 345 -5.60 48.58 -1.19
C LEU A 345 -4.52 48.42 -2.27
N GLN A 346 -3.46 47.68 -1.97
CA GLN A 346 -2.40 47.41 -2.95
C GLN A 346 -2.91 46.63 -4.16
N THR A 347 -3.74 45.62 -3.93
CA THR A 347 -4.37 44.82 -5.00
C THR A 347 -5.27 45.69 -5.88
N PHE A 348 -6.10 46.55 -5.28
CA PHE A 348 -7.02 47.43 -6.01
C PHE A 348 -6.27 48.49 -6.80
N CYS A 349 -5.25 49.13 -6.22
CA CYS A 349 -4.42 50.11 -6.94
C CYS A 349 -3.71 49.51 -8.15
N LYS A 350 -3.38 48.21 -8.12
CA LYS A 350 -2.74 47.47 -9.21
C LYS A 350 -3.73 46.71 -10.10
N TRP A 351 -5.04 46.98 -10.01
CA TRP A 351 -6.07 46.23 -10.74
C TRP A 351 -5.81 46.14 -12.25
N GLN A 352 -5.50 47.26 -12.90
CA GLN A 352 -5.20 47.30 -14.34
C GLN A 352 -3.91 46.58 -14.74
N ASP A 353 -3.05 46.25 -13.76
CA ASP A 353 -1.85 45.47 -14.01
C ASP A 353 -2.07 43.98 -13.97
N HIS A 354 -3.19 43.52 -13.40
CA HIS A 354 -3.51 42.10 -13.25
C HIS A 354 -3.63 41.40 -14.62
N PRO A 355 -3.02 40.21 -14.82
CA PRO A 355 -3.03 39.52 -16.12
C PRO A 355 -4.43 39.28 -16.69
N GLU A 356 -5.40 38.93 -15.85
CA GLU A 356 -6.79 38.70 -16.27
C GLU A 356 -7.53 39.98 -16.69
N VAL A 357 -7.14 41.14 -16.17
CA VAL A 357 -7.68 42.44 -16.60
C VAL A 357 -7.04 42.86 -17.91
N LYS A 358 -5.71 42.70 -18.04
CA LYS A 358 -4.96 42.98 -19.28
C LYS A 358 -5.42 42.11 -20.46
N SER A 359 -5.82 40.88 -20.20
CA SER A 359 -6.37 39.98 -21.23
C SER A 359 -7.80 40.32 -21.64
N GLY A 360 -8.48 41.21 -20.90
CA GLY A 360 -9.89 41.55 -21.08
C GLY A 360 -10.85 40.48 -20.57
N ARG A 361 -10.37 39.47 -19.83
CA ARG A 361 -11.23 38.45 -19.22
C ARG A 361 -11.98 39.02 -18.01
N TRP A 362 -11.29 39.79 -17.17
CA TRP A 362 -11.90 40.52 -16.06
C TRP A 362 -12.26 41.95 -16.47
N PRO A 363 -13.24 42.58 -15.78
CA PRO A 363 -13.59 43.98 -16.04
C PRO A 363 -12.40 44.92 -15.87
N GLY A 364 -12.37 45.98 -16.67
CA GLY A 364 -11.26 46.96 -16.69
C GLY A 364 -11.17 47.80 -15.42
N THR A 365 -12.25 47.83 -14.64
CA THR A 365 -12.38 48.57 -13.38
C THR A 365 -13.08 47.74 -12.31
N LEU A 366 -12.80 48.01 -11.03
CA LEU A 366 -13.47 47.39 -9.88
C LEU A 366 -14.94 47.79 -9.79
N GLU A 367 -15.31 49.01 -10.19
CA GLU A 367 -16.70 49.44 -10.22
C GLU A 367 -17.54 48.60 -11.19
N GLU A 368 -16.97 48.22 -12.34
CA GLU A 368 -17.61 47.26 -13.25
C GLU A 368 -17.75 45.88 -12.61
N CYS A 369 -16.74 45.42 -11.85
CA CYS A 369 -16.82 44.18 -11.08
C CYS A 369 -17.96 44.19 -10.06
N PHE A 370 -18.16 45.33 -9.39
CA PHE A 370 -19.18 45.49 -8.36
C PHE A 370 -20.55 45.91 -8.90
N HIS A 371 -20.65 46.16 -10.21
CA HIS A 371 -21.84 46.65 -10.91
C HIS A 371 -22.36 47.99 -10.38
N ILE A 372 -21.44 48.91 -10.10
CA ILE A 372 -21.74 50.28 -9.64
C ILE A 372 -21.30 51.31 -10.68
N SER A 373 -21.78 52.55 -10.55
CA SER A 373 -21.35 53.65 -11.42
C SER A 373 -19.88 54.01 -11.16
N PRO A 374 -19.09 54.39 -12.19
CA PRO A 374 -17.69 54.77 -12.01
C PRO A 374 -17.52 55.87 -10.96
N MET A 375 -16.57 55.68 -10.05
CA MET A 375 -16.31 56.62 -8.95
C MET A 375 -14.91 57.24 -9.03
N ALA A 376 -13.97 56.61 -9.73
CA ALA A 376 -12.58 57.02 -9.84
C ALA A 376 -12.03 56.97 -11.28
N SER A 377 -10.82 57.51 -11.47
CA SER A 377 -10.05 57.35 -12.72
C SER A 377 -8.91 56.35 -12.51
N TYR A 378 -8.60 55.56 -13.54
CA TYR A 378 -7.56 54.55 -13.47
C TYR A 378 -6.28 54.97 -14.23
N PRO A 379 -5.08 54.51 -13.81
CA PRO A 379 -4.81 53.66 -12.64
C PRO A 379 -5.17 54.38 -11.33
N LEU A 380 -5.69 53.62 -10.36
CA LEU A 380 -6.19 54.20 -9.11
C LEU A 380 -5.04 54.79 -8.30
N ASN A 381 -5.20 56.04 -7.86
CA ASN A 381 -4.37 56.58 -6.80
C ASN A 381 -4.79 55.97 -5.44
N GLU A 382 -3.99 56.22 -4.41
CA GLU A 382 -4.19 55.65 -3.08
C GLU A 382 -5.52 56.09 -2.42
N GLU A 383 -5.94 57.35 -2.61
CA GLU A 383 -7.19 57.89 -2.05
C GLU A 383 -8.42 57.22 -2.68
N ASP A 384 -8.43 57.10 -4.01
CA ASP A 384 -9.49 56.44 -4.76
C ASP A 384 -9.52 54.93 -4.48
N GLY A 385 -8.34 54.29 -4.40
CA GLY A 385 -8.20 52.89 -4.01
C GLY A 385 -8.77 52.63 -2.61
N ALA A 386 -8.42 53.47 -1.62
CA ALA A 386 -8.89 53.32 -0.25
C ALA A 386 -10.42 53.46 -0.15
N ARG A 387 -11.01 54.39 -0.91
CA ARG A 387 -12.46 54.55 -1.01
C ARG A 387 -13.14 53.30 -1.59
N LEU A 388 -12.57 52.68 -2.62
CA LEU A 388 -13.11 51.44 -3.20
C LEU A 388 -12.93 50.23 -2.27
N VAL A 389 -11.83 50.16 -1.52
CA VAL A 389 -11.64 49.13 -0.47
C VAL A 389 -12.69 49.29 0.63
N ASP A 390 -12.93 50.51 1.11
CA ASP A 390 -13.94 50.76 2.14
C ASP A 390 -15.34 50.40 1.63
N TYR A 391 -15.67 50.76 0.38
CA TYR A 391 -16.91 50.31 -0.26
C TYR A 391 -17.00 48.78 -0.35
N PHE A 392 -15.92 48.09 -0.75
CA PHE A 392 -15.90 46.63 -0.84
C PHE A 392 -16.17 45.97 0.51
N LEU A 393 -15.48 46.43 1.55
CA LEU A 393 -15.54 45.85 2.90
C LEU A 393 -16.84 46.16 3.64
N ASP A 394 -17.38 47.37 3.48
CA ASP A 394 -18.51 47.86 4.29
C ASP A 394 -19.86 47.76 3.56
N GLU A 395 -19.86 47.77 2.23
CA GLU A 395 -21.09 47.75 1.43
C GLU A 395 -21.19 46.51 0.55
N TYR A 396 -20.26 46.29 -0.37
CA TYR A 396 -20.38 45.22 -1.37
C TYR A 396 -20.38 43.83 -0.73
N ALA A 397 -19.38 43.51 0.07
CA ALA A 397 -19.26 42.18 0.68
C ALA A 397 -20.43 41.91 1.65
N PRO A 398 -20.83 42.83 2.56
CA PRO A 398 -22.01 42.64 3.40
C PRO A 398 -23.34 42.54 2.63
N MET A 399 -23.48 43.26 1.50
CA MET A 399 -24.65 43.14 0.61
C MET A 399 -24.75 41.74 0.01
N ARG A 400 -23.62 41.11 -0.34
CA ARG A 400 -23.58 39.73 -0.87
C ARG A 400 -23.98 38.70 0.19
N SER A 401 -23.56 38.92 1.44
CA SER A 401 -23.96 38.11 2.60
C SER A 401 -23.64 38.85 3.90
N PRO A 402 -24.57 38.89 4.88
CA PRO A 402 -24.29 39.49 6.20
C PRO A 402 -23.21 38.74 7.00
N LYS A 403 -22.80 37.54 6.55
CA LYS A 403 -21.68 36.79 7.14
C LYS A 403 -20.31 37.31 6.68
N ASN A 404 -20.24 38.12 5.63
CA ASN A 404 -19.00 38.67 5.08
C ASN A 404 -18.50 39.85 5.92
N LYS A 405 -18.09 39.58 7.16
CA LYS A 405 -17.49 40.58 8.05
C LYS A 405 -15.99 40.68 7.80
N LEU A 406 -15.59 41.22 6.65
CA LEU A 406 -14.19 41.22 6.20
C LEU A 406 -13.31 42.25 6.93
N ARG A 407 -13.92 43.25 7.60
CA ARG A 407 -13.22 44.11 8.59
C ARG A 407 -12.63 43.33 9.76
N GLU A 408 -13.15 42.14 10.03
CA GLU A 408 -12.69 41.23 11.09
C GLU A 408 -11.77 40.12 10.54
N PHE A 409 -11.30 40.22 9.29
CA PHE A 409 -10.41 39.22 8.69
C PHE A 409 -9.01 39.35 9.28
N GLU A 410 -8.58 38.33 10.03
CA GLU A 410 -7.30 38.29 10.74
C GLU A 410 -6.91 36.83 10.99
N GLY A 411 -5.62 36.60 11.24
CA GLY A 411 -5.08 35.29 11.62
C GLY A 411 -4.78 34.35 10.44
N PHE A 412 -4.81 34.85 9.19
CA PHE A 412 -4.48 34.09 7.97
C PHE A 412 -3.08 34.41 7.47
N ILE A 413 -2.56 33.56 6.56
CA ILE A 413 -1.28 33.74 5.90
C ILE A 413 -1.51 33.71 4.40
N TYR A 414 -1.50 34.88 3.75
CA TYR A 414 -1.63 35.01 2.29
C TYR A 414 -0.31 35.34 1.57
N GLU A 415 0.76 35.57 2.32
CA GLU A 415 2.08 35.90 1.81
C GLU A 415 3.18 35.21 2.61
N GLY A 416 4.43 35.37 2.19
CA GLY A 416 5.58 34.68 2.77
C GLY A 416 5.84 33.31 2.12
N PRO A 417 7.05 32.77 2.31
CA PRO A 417 7.47 31.51 1.69
C PRO A 417 6.86 30.29 2.39
N GLU A 418 6.68 29.22 1.62
CA GLU A 418 6.13 27.94 2.08
C GLU A 418 7.08 26.82 1.70
N TYR A 419 7.26 25.85 2.60
CA TYR A 419 8.24 24.78 2.43
C TYR A 419 7.62 23.40 2.58
N LEU A 420 8.32 22.40 2.04
CA LEU A 420 8.14 20.99 2.32
C LEU A 420 9.43 20.48 2.96
N THR A 421 9.32 19.88 4.14
CA THR A 421 10.48 19.38 4.91
C THR A 421 10.34 17.88 5.17
N MET A 422 11.45 17.16 5.03
CA MET A 422 11.61 15.78 5.50
C MET A 422 12.46 15.76 6.77
N PHE A 423 12.01 15.04 7.79
CA PHE A 423 12.75 14.74 9.00
C PHE A 423 12.99 13.23 9.13
N THR A 424 14.12 12.82 9.71
CA THR A 424 14.29 11.44 10.19
C THR A 424 13.24 11.16 11.27
N GLY A 425 12.97 9.89 11.50
CA GLY A 425 12.07 9.45 12.56
C GLY A 425 12.48 9.92 13.97
N GLU A 426 13.78 10.13 14.21
CA GLU A 426 14.29 10.70 15.46
C GLU A 426 14.27 12.24 15.50
N GLY A 427 13.66 12.88 14.49
CA GLY A 427 13.38 14.32 14.45
C GLY A 427 14.50 15.17 13.84
N ARG A 428 15.49 14.58 13.16
CA ARG A 428 16.54 15.37 12.50
C ARG A 428 16.09 15.84 11.12
N GLU A 429 16.27 17.11 10.79
CA GLU A 429 16.00 17.58 9.43
C GLU A 429 16.95 16.87 8.44
N ILE A 430 16.38 16.37 7.33
CA ILE A 430 17.13 15.80 6.20
C ILE A 430 17.23 16.83 5.08
N GLU A 431 16.08 17.31 4.60
CA GLU A 431 16.02 18.30 3.52
C GLU A 431 14.76 19.17 3.63
N THR A 432 14.90 20.45 3.29
CA THR A 432 13.79 21.39 3.12
C THR A 432 13.85 22.02 1.72
N ILE A 433 12.74 21.92 0.98
CA ILE A 433 12.56 22.52 -0.35
C ILE A 433 11.38 23.49 -0.37
N PRO A 434 11.26 24.38 -1.38
CA PRO A 434 10.02 25.13 -1.60
C PRO A 434 8.83 24.19 -1.76
N PHE A 435 7.67 24.58 -1.22
CA PHE A 435 6.43 23.84 -1.38
C PHE A 435 6.04 23.77 -2.88
N PRO A 436 5.61 22.61 -3.43
CA PRO A 436 5.49 22.39 -4.87
C PRO A 436 4.57 23.36 -5.61
N PHE A 437 3.52 23.82 -4.94
CA PHE A 437 2.50 24.67 -5.55
C PHE A 437 2.35 25.98 -4.78
N GLU A 438 2.81 27.06 -5.38
CA GLU A 438 2.69 28.40 -4.80
C GLU A 438 1.23 28.80 -4.56
N ARG A 439 1.04 29.67 -3.56
CA ARG A 439 -0.24 30.26 -3.23
C ARG A 439 -0.78 31.16 -4.35
N VAL A 440 0.12 31.87 -5.04
CA VAL A 440 -0.13 32.89 -6.07
C VAL A 440 -0.77 34.18 -5.55
N ASP A 441 -1.89 34.10 -4.84
CA ASP A 441 -2.60 35.24 -4.24
C ASP A 441 -3.35 34.83 -2.97
N ASP A 442 -4.20 35.70 -2.42
CA ASP A 442 -4.99 35.42 -1.23
C ASP A 442 -6.26 34.57 -1.50
N GLY A 443 -6.36 33.94 -2.67
CA GLY A 443 -7.50 33.13 -3.10
C GLY A 443 -8.32 33.75 -4.23
N LEU A 444 -7.97 34.95 -4.72
CA LEU A 444 -8.69 35.63 -5.80
C LEU A 444 -8.79 34.77 -7.06
N LEU A 445 -7.69 34.19 -7.54
CA LEU A 445 -7.68 33.25 -8.68
C LEU A 445 -8.24 31.87 -8.32
N TRP A 446 -8.21 31.49 -7.05
CA TRP A 446 -8.77 30.22 -6.55
C TRP A 446 -10.29 30.25 -6.41
N GLY A 447 -10.93 31.40 -6.62
CA GLY A 447 -12.39 31.57 -6.57
C GLY A 447 -12.93 31.91 -5.18
N ASP A 448 -12.09 32.32 -4.25
CA ASP A 448 -12.48 32.60 -2.86
C ASP A 448 -13.33 33.88 -2.69
N TYR A 449 -13.30 34.74 -3.70
CA TYR A 449 -14.07 35.99 -3.76
C TYR A 449 -15.36 35.89 -4.57
N SER A 450 -15.55 34.81 -5.33
CA SER A 450 -16.61 34.74 -6.35
C SER A 450 -17.98 34.41 -5.76
N GLY A 451 -17.97 33.65 -4.66
CA GLY A 451 -19.16 33.16 -3.97
C GLY A 451 -19.99 34.26 -3.29
N LYS A 452 -21.16 33.90 -2.76
CA LYS A 452 -21.94 34.80 -1.90
C LYS A 452 -21.26 35.04 -0.56
N ARG A 453 -20.66 33.99 -0.01
CA ARG A 453 -19.74 34.09 1.13
C ARG A 453 -18.34 34.31 0.53
N ILE A 454 -17.73 35.44 0.88
CA ILE A 454 -16.37 35.80 0.44
C ILE A 454 -15.43 35.33 1.55
N GLU A 455 -14.51 34.43 1.19
CA GLU A 455 -13.68 33.67 2.13
C GLU A 455 -12.23 33.62 1.65
N PRO A 456 -11.48 34.74 1.71
CA PRO A 456 -10.07 34.75 1.32
C PRO A 456 -9.30 33.66 2.08
N CYS A 457 -8.30 33.07 1.44
CA CYS A 457 -7.48 31.98 1.94
C CYS A 457 -8.24 30.65 2.21
N ASN A 458 -9.40 30.42 1.58
CA ASN A 458 -10.16 29.18 1.78
C ASN A 458 -9.71 28.07 0.83
N ARG A 459 -10.00 28.19 -0.47
CA ARG A 459 -9.74 27.12 -1.46
C ARG A 459 -8.25 26.92 -1.68
N VAL A 460 -7.48 27.99 -1.56
CA VAL A 460 -6.03 27.96 -1.71
C VAL A 460 -5.34 27.18 -0.57
N ASP A 461 -5.86 27.21 0.67
CA ASP A 461 -5.27 26.50 1.81
C ASP A 461 -6.00 25.19 2.13
N ARG A 462 -6.38 24.47 1.06
CA ARG A 462 -6.87 23.10 1.13
C ARG A 462 -5.75 22.13 0.77
N PHE A 463 -5.18 21.44 1.76
CA PHE A 463 -4.07 20.53 1.56
C PHE A 463 -4.47 19.06 1.76
N LEU A 464 -3.83 18.16 1.02
CA LEU A 464 -3.86 16.71 1.26
C LEU A 464 -2.45 16.16 1.12
N SER A 465 -2.17 15.03 1.76
CA SER A 465 -0.91 14.30 1.56
C SER A 465 -1.13 12.79 1.61
N GLY A 466 -0.25 12.01 1.01
CA GLY A 466 -0.40 10.56 0.96
C GLY A 466 0.90 9.82 0.72
N VAL A 467 0.81 8.50 0.77
CA VAL A 467 1.87 7.57 0.40
C VAL A 467 1.32 6.65 -0.67
N ALA A 468 2.08 6.40 -1.74
CA ALA A 468 1.68 5.51 -2.83
C ALA A 468 2.87 4.70 -3.35
N TYR A 469 2.66 3.45 -3.74
CA TYR A 469 3.70 2.61 -4.35
C TYR A 469 3.64 2.77 -5.88
N LEU A 470 4.13 3.90 -6.39
CA LEU A 470 4.01 4.28 -7.80
C LEU A 470 4.85 3.42 -8.75
N ASP A 471 5.88 2.73 -8.23
CA ASP A 471 6.68 1.74 -8.98
C ASP A 471 6.32 0.29 -8.61
N GLY A 472 5.26 0.11 -7.82
CA GLY A 472 4.83 -1.17 -7.26
C GLY A 472 5.81 -1.75 -6.22
N LYS A 473 6.81 -1.02 -5.74
CA LYS A 473 7.83 -1.57 -4.83
C LYS A 473 8.12 -0.69 -3.64
N ARG A 474 8.25 0.62 -3.83
CA ARG A 474 8.72 1.55 -2.81
C ARG A 474 7.72 2.68 -2.61
N PRO A 475 7.66 3.26 -1.39
CA PRO A 475 6.73 4.34 -1.09
C PRO A 475 7.20 5.68 -1.68
N TYR A 476 6.26 6.38 -2.33
CA TYR A 476 6.41 7.74 -2.82
C TYR A 476 5.54 8.69 -2.00
N LEU A 477 6.02 9.90 -1.77
CA LEU A 477 5.29 10.96 -1.08
C LEU A 477 4.38 11.71 -2.07
N ILE A 478 3.11 11.86 -1.72
CA ILE A 478 2.11 12.60 -2.49
C ILE A 478 1.74 13.89 -1.75
N ILE A 479 1.81 15.04 -2.42
CA ILE A 479 1.49 16.37 -1.86
C ILE A 479 0.49 17.08 -2.75
N CYS A 480 -0.62 17.57 -2.17
CA CYS A 480 -1.69 18.21 -2.92
C CYS A 480 -2.03 19.61 -2.39
N ARG A 481 -2.54 20.46 -3.29
CA ARG A 481 -3.17 21.76 -2.96
C ARG A 481 -4.40 22.01 -3.82
N GLY A 482 -5.53 22.32 -3.19
CA GLY A 482 -6.80 22.66 -3.81
C GLY A 482 -7.57 21.46 -4.37
N TYR A 483 -8.91 21.54 -4.27
CA TYR A 483 -9.80 20.54 -4.88
C TYR A 483 -11.18 21.08 -5.30
N TYR A 484 -11.65 22.19 -4.73
CA TYR A 484 -12.94 22.81 -5.13
C TYR A 484 -12.90 23.49 -6.50
N THR A 485 -11.75 24.02 -6.88
CA THR A 485 -11.51 24.75 -8.13
C THR A 485 -10.19 24.27 -8.73
N ARG A 486 -9.09 25.02 -8.67
CA ARG A 486 -7.78 24.48 -9.08
C ARG A 486 -7.40 23.29 -8.17
N ALA A 487 -6.93 22.22 -8.78
CA ALA A 487 -6.46 21.02 -8.12
C ALA A 487 -5.04 20.70 -8.58
N THR A 488 -4.15 20.48 -7.61
CA THR A 488 -2.72 20.23 -7.86
C THR A 488 -2.22 19.06 -7.02
N ILE A 489 -1.39 18.21 -7.61
CA ILE A 489 -0.86 16.97 -7.01
C ILE A 489 0.59 16.81 -7.48
N ALA A 490 1.53 16.60 -6.56
CA ALA A 490 2.92 16.31 -6.85
C ALA A 490 3.34 14.99 -6.19
N ALA A 491 4.10 14.18 -6.91
CA ALA A 491 4.72 12.96 -6.40
C ALA A 491 6.23 13.13 -6.26
N TYR A 492 6.78 12.66 -5.14
CA TYR A 492 8.20 12.68 -4.84
C TYR A 492 8.71 11.30 -4.47
N GLU A 493 9.86 10.91 -5.03
CA GLU A 493 10.70 9.87 -4.42
C GLU A 493 11.67 10.50 -3.42
N PHE A 494 12.10 9.71 -2.43
CA PHE A 494 13.08 10.13 -1.42
C PHE A 494 14.15 9.06 -1.13
N PHE A 495 14.43 8.16 -2.08
CA PHE A 495 15.29 6.99 -1.88
C PHE A 495 16.74 7.31 -1.50
N ASP A 496 17.27 8.43 -1.99
CA ASP A 496 18.66 8.84 -1.77
C ASP A 496 18.77 9.96 -0.71
N ASN A 497 17.79 10.07 0.19
CA ASN A 497 17.65 11.17 1.16
C ASN A 497 17.54 12.56 0.51
N GLN A 498 16.90 12.62 -0.67
CA GLN A 498 16.65 13.85 -1.41
C GLN A 498 15.29 13.81 -2.10
N PHE A 499 14.55 14.92 -2.04
CA PHE A 499 13.32 15.09 -2.80
C PHE A 499 13.62 15.12 -4.29
N ARG A 500 13.08 14.14 -5.02
CA ARG A 500 13.03 14.18 -6.48
C ARG A 500 11.60 14.13 -6.94
N ASN A 501 11.16 15.21 -7.59
CA ASN A 501 9.83 15.24 -8.19
C ASN A 501 9.78 14.25 -9.35
N VAL A 502 8.84 13.30 -9.28
CA VAL A 502 8.61 12.29 -10.32
C VAL A 502 7.68 12.87 -11.38
N TRP A 503 6.57 13.44 -10.93
CA TRP A 503 5.61 14.15 -11.76
C TRP A 503 4.84 15.19 -10.93
N SER A 504 4.20 16.12 -11.64
CA SER A 504 3.29 17.10 -11.08
C SER A 504 2.08 17.28 -12.00
N VAL A 505 0.89 17.29 -11.41
CA VAL A 505 -0.40 17.48 -12.06
C VAL A 505 -0.99 18.80 -11.58
N ASP A 506 -1.45 19.62 -12.52
CA ASP A 506 -2.10 20.91 -12.23
C ASP A 506 -3.27 21.12 -13.20
N SER A 507 -4.48 21.24 -12.66
CA SER A 507 -5.66 21.55 -13.47
C SER A 507 -5.61 22.93 -14.12
N GLY A 508 -4.74 23.80 -13.62
CA GLY A 508 -4.79 25.23 -13.87
C GLY A 508 -5.98 25.88 -13.15
N PHE A 509 -5.99 27.21 -13.14
CA PHE A 509 -7.07 28.00 -12.55
C PHE A 509 -8.36 27.84 -13.35
N VAL A 510 -9.51 27.90 -12.68
CA VAL A 510 -10.80 27.94 -13.39
C VAL A 510 -11.03 29.37 -13.88
N PRO A 511 -11.21 29.61 -15.20
CA PRO A 511 -11.47 30.94 -15.71
C PRO A 511 -12.75 31.54 -15.13
N MET A 512 -12.67 32.79 -14.68
CA MET A 512 -13.81 33.60 -14.25
C MET A 512 -13.89 34.86 -15.09
N ASN A 513 -15.09 35.28 -15.48
CA ASN A 513 -15.30 36.57 -16.14
C ASN A 513 -15.30 37.72 -15.13
N ASN A 514 -15.62 37.44 -13.86
CA ASN A 514 -15.55 38.42 -12.77
C ASN A 514 -15.24 37.70 -11.44
N PRO A 515 -14.10 37.96 -10.80
CA PRO A 515 -13.70 37.21 -9.62
C PRO A 515 -14.55 37.49 -8.36
N PHE A 516 -15.45 38.48 -8.39
CA PHE A 516 -16.29 38.85 -7.24
C PHE A 516 -17.74 38.33 -7.32
N CYS A 517 -18.17 37.83 -8.48
CA CYS A 517 -19.56 37.40 -8.65
C CYS A 517 -19.82 36.29 -9.68
N ASP A 518 -18.80 35.56 -10.10
CA ASP A 518 -18.94 34.39 -10.97
C ASP A 518 -19.03 33.07 -10.15
N ASP A 519 -19.22 31.93 -10.82
CA ASP A 519 -19.27 30.60 -10.18
C ASP A 519 -18.25 29.62 -10.81
N PRO A 520 -17.06 29.47 -10.21
CA PRO A 520 -16.01 28.60 -10.74
C PRO A 520 -16.20 27.12 -10.37
N HIS A 521 -17.15 26.75 -9.48
CA HIS A 521 -17.25 25.36 -9.00
C HIS A 521 -17.64 24.38 -10.11
N GLU A 522 -18.47 24.82 -11.06
CA GLU A 522 -18.91 24.01 -12.19
C GLU A 522 -17.94 24.06 -13.38
N GLY A 523 -16.98 24.99 -13.34
CA GLY A 523 -16.02 25.23 -14.40
C GLY A 523 -14.95 24.14 -14.53
N VAL A 524 -14.09 24.33 -15.52
CA VAL A 524 -12.95 23.46 -15.83
C VAL A 524 -11.69 24.32 -15.75
N GLY A 525 -10.61 23.78 -15.20
CA GLY A 525 -9.33 24.47 -15.13
C GLY A 525 -8.74 24.74 -16.52
N THR A 526 -7.80 25.67 -16.62
CA THR A 526 -7.18 26.08 -17.89
C THR A 526 -6.31 25.02 -18.56
N HIS A 527 -5.88 23.97 -17.84
CA HIS A 527 -5.03 22.94 -18.42
C HIS A 527 -5.84 22.01 -19.36
N PRO A 528 -5.37 21.72 -20.58
CA PRO A 528 -6.17 20.99 -21.58
C PRO A 528 -6.48 19.53 -21.21
N VAL A 529 -5.59 18.88 -20.43
CA VAL A 529 -5.78 17.51 -19.95
C VAL A 529 -6.36 17.50 -18.54
N TYR A 530 -5.59 17.99 -17.57
CA TYR A 530 -5.95 18.02 -16.15
C TYR A 530 -7.03 19.01 -15.74
N GLY A 531 -7.50 19.91 -16.61
CA GLY A 531 -8.51 20.91 -16.26
C GLY A 531 -9.79 20.31 -15.69
N THR A 532 -10.12 19.08 -16.08
CA THR A 532 -11.30 18.35 -15.59
C THR A 532 -11.17 17.85 -14.16
N LEU A 533 -9.99 17.87 -13.54
CA LEU A 533 -9.81 17.59 -12.11
C LEU A 533 -10.41 18.68 -11.22
N ALA A 534 -10.61 19.88 -11.78
CA ALA A 534 -11.12 21.00 -11.02
C ALA A 534 -12.51 20.68 -10.42
N GLY A 535 -12.63 20.78 -9.10
CA GLY A 535 -13.87 20.51 -8.37
C GLY A 535 -14.17 19.04 -8.07
N GLN A 536 -13.22 18.12 -8.29
CA GLN A 536 -13.45 16.67 -8.08
C GLN A 536 -12.92 16.11 -6.77
N GLY A 537 -11.89 16.73 -6.18
CA GLY A 537 -11.23 16.17 -4.99
C GLY A 537 -12.10 16.26 -3.74
N ASN A 538 -11.89 15.32 -2.82
CA ASN A 538 -12.56 15.27 -1.52
C ASN A 538 -11.71 15.94 -0.42
N HIS A 539 -12.23 15.95 0.80
CA HIS A 539 -11.44 16.20 2.02
C HIS A 539 -10.54 15.01 2.42
N SER A 540 -10.23 14.13 1.48
CA SER A 540 -9.32 12.99 1.63
C SER A 540 -8.85 12.55 0.24
N LEU A 541 -7.87 11.66 0.23
CA LEU A 541 -7.48 10.87 -0.94
C LEU A 541 -7.41 9.39 -0.54
N SER A 542 -7.32 8.51 -1.52
CA SER A 542 -6.96 7.10 -1.32
C SER A 542 -5.94 6.70 -2.37
N VAL A 543 -5.30 5.55 -2.15
CA VAL A 543 -4.40 4.91 -3.11
C VAL A 543 -4.77 3.45 -3.28
N CYS A 544 -4.68 2.92 -4.50
CA CYS A 544 -5.04 1.55 -4.84
C CYS A 544 -4.49 1.23 -6.24
N ASP A 545 -4.05 0.00 -6.48
CA ASP A 545 -3.84 -0.52 -7.83
C ASP A 545 -5.21 -0.85 -8.45
N VAL A 546 -5.80 0.11 -9.15
CA VAL A 546 -7.18 0.01 -9.66
C VAL A 546 -7.22 -0.61 -11.05
N ASP A 547 -6.15 -0.49 -11.84
CA ASP A 547 -6.06 -1.03 -13.20
C ASP A 547 -5.25 -2.33 -13.31
N GLY A 548 -4.73 -2.83 -12.18
CA GLY A 548 -4.08 -4.12 -12.06
C GLY A 548 -2.71 -4.17 -12.75
N ASP A 549 -2.03 -3.03 -12.91
CA ASP A 549 -0.68 -2.95 -13.47
C ASP A 549 0.44 -3.14 -12.43
N GLY A 550 0.06 -3.32 -11.16
CA GLY A 550 0.96 -3.54 -10.03
C GLY A 550 1.41 -2.25 -9.35
N CYS A 551 1.06 -1.09 -9.87
CA CYS A 551 1.37 0.22 -9.28
C CYS A 551 0.12 0.79 -8.61
N MET A 552 0.30 1.72 -7.65
CA MET A 552 -0.85 2.38 -7.02
C MET A 552 -1.20 3.69 -7.72
N GLU A 553 -2.49 3.86 -8.00
CA GLU A 553 -3.07 5.11 -8.48
C GLU A 553 -3.46 6.03 -7.33
N ILE A 554 -3.66 7.32 -7.64
CA ILE A 554 -4.17 8.30 -6.68
C ILE A 554 -5.66 8.56 -6.94
N ILE A 555 -6.50 8.08 -6.03
CA ILE A 555 -7.94 8.33 -6.06
C ILE A 555 -8.19 9.66 -5.34
N TYR A 556 -8.50 10.69 -6.14
CA TYR A 556 -8.70 12.06 -5.70
C TYR A 556 -10.19 12.42 -5.75
N GLY A 557 -10.96 11.83 -4.85
CA GLY A 557 -12.42 11.96 -4.78
C GLY A 557 -13.12 11.39 -6.01
N ALA A 558 -13.71 12.25 -6.83
CA ALA A 558 -14.42 11.85 -8.04
C ALA A 558 -13.50 11.58 -9.26
N ALA A 559 -12.18 11.70 -9.13
CA ALA A 559 -11.20 11.46 -10.19
C ALA A 559 -10.09 10.49 -9.77
N CYS A 560 -9.38 9.91 -10.75
CA CYS A 560 -8.26 9.01 -10.54
C CYS A 560 -7.06 9.42 -11.41
N ILE A 561 -5.89 9.55 -10.80
CA ILE A 561 -4.62 9.89 -11.44
C ILE A 561 -3.77 8.62 -11.46
N ASN A 562 -3.19 8.30 -12.61
CA ASN A 562 -2.39 7.11 -12.81
C ASN A 562 -1.06 7.17 -12.05
N HIS A 563 -0.39 6.04 -11.81
CA HIS A 563 0.90 5.98 -11.09
C HIS A 563 2.00 6.85 -11.75
N ASP A 564 1.92 7.07 -13.07
CA ASP A 564 2.83 7.90 -13.87
C ASP A 564 2.45 9.40 -13.92
N GLY A 565 1.36 9.79 -13.25
CA GLY A 565 0.83 11.16 -13.21
C GLY A 565 -0.14 11.50 -14.35
N SER A 566 -0.40 10.58 -15.28
CA SER A 566 -1.44 10.78 -16.30
C SER A 566 -2.86 10.73 -15.70
N LEU A 567 -3.84 11.34 -16.37
CA LEU A 567 -5.22 11.30 -15.90
C LEU A 567 -5.90 10.01 -16.36
N LEU A 568 -6.20 9.09 -15.43
CA LEU A 568 -6.94 7.87 -15.75
C LEU A 568 -8.40 8.20 -16.09
N TYR A 569 -9.09 8.91 -15.18
CA TYR A 569 -10.40 9.50 -15.46
C TYR A 569 -10.75 10.66 -14.51
N SER A 570 -11.76 11.43 -14.90
CA SER A 570 -12.44 12.42 -14.06
C SER A 570 -13.95 12.26 -14.27
N SER A 571 -14.66 11.70 -13.27
CA SER A 571 -16.03 11.21 -13.48
C SER A 571 -17.05 12.32 -13.71
N ARG A 572 -17.93 12.08 -14.69
CA ARG A 572 -19.05 12.93 -15.08
C ARG A 572 -20.25 12.06 -15.40
N ASP A 573 -21.44 12.60 -15.19
CA ASP A 573 -22.69 11.96 -15.62
C ASP A 573 -23.78 13.02 -15.83
N LYS A 574 -25.00 12.58 -16.13
CA LYS A 574 -26.14 13.43 -16.43
C LYS A 574 -26.96 13.72 -15.19
N LEU A 575 -27.24 15.00 -14.99
CA LEU A 575 -28.26 15.47 -14.07
C LEU A 575 -29.65 14.95 -14.48
N PRO A 576 -30.67 15.00 -13.59
CA PRO A 576 -32.04 14.64 -13.93
C PRO A 576 -32.62 15.40 -15.15
N ASP A 577 -32.09 16.59 -15.45
CA ASP A 577 -32.45 17.40 -16.61
C ASP A 577 -31.66 17.07 -17.90
N LYS A 578 -30.82 16.02 -17.86
CA LYS A 578 -29.95 15.49 -18.92
C LYS A 578 -28.73 16.33 -19.27
N ARG A 579 -28.45 17.43 -18.56
CA ARG A 579 -27.18 18.14 -18.73
C ARG A 579 -26.05 17.32 -18.12
N GLU A 580 -24.89 17.30 -18.78
CA GLU A 580 -23.70 16.71 -18.18
C GLU A 580 -23.17 17.60 -17.06
N ALA A 581 -22.75 16.96 -15.97
CA ALA A 581 -22.10 17.57 -14.83
C ALA A 581 -21.02 16.63 -14.30
N LYS A 582 -20.05 17.21 -13.60
CA LYS A 582 -19.10 16.41 -12.81
C LYS A 582 -19.81 15.79 -11.61
N LEU A 583 -19.32 14.66 -11.14
CA LEU A 583 -19.78 14.09 -9.86
C LEU A 583 -19.45 15.04 -8.71
N GLY A 584 -18.25 15.64 -8.76
CA GLY A 584 -17.85 16.76 -7.92
C GLY A 584 -17.25 16.35 -6.58
N HIS A 585 -17.01 17.36 -5.74
CA HIS A 585 -16.46 17.25 -4.39
C HIS A 585 -17.35 16.43 -3.45
N GLY A 586 -16.72 15.70 -2.52
CA GLY A 586 -17.36 14.93 -1.47
C GLY A 586 -16.63 14.96 -0.12
N ASP A 587 -17.38 14.57 0.92
CA ASP A 587 -16.94 14.55 2.32
C ASP A 587 -16.45 13.18 2.81
N ALA A 588 -16.78 12.09 2.10
CA ALA A 588 -16.41 10.72 2.46
C ALA A 588 -16.30 9.81 1.23
N MET A 589 -15.27 8.95 1.22
CA MET A 589 -14.96 8.02 0.14
C MET A 589 -14.30 6.76 0.68
N HIS A 590 -14.66 5.60 0.12
CA HIS A 590 -14.14 4.29 0.50
C HIS A 590 -13.71 3.55 -0.76
N VAL A 591 -12.45 3.14 -0.82
CA VAL A 591 -11.88 2.34 -1.92
C VAL A 591 -11.55 0.97 -1.36
N ALA A 592 -12.25 -0.05 -1.82
CA ALA A 592 -12.13 -1.42 -1.32
C ALA A 592 -12.58 -2.42 -2.38
N ASP A 593 -12.29 -3.70 -2.14
CA ASP A 593 -12.95 -4.81 -2.82
C ASP A 593 -14.35 -4.96 -2.18
N ILE A 594 -15.36 -4.29 -2.75
CA ILE A 594 -16.72 -4.17 -2.19
C ILE A 594 -17.59 -5.30 -2.71
N ASP A 595 -17.51 -5.56 -4.01
CA ASP A 595 -18.13 -6.70 -4.68
C ASP A 595 -17.06 -7.78 -4.97
N PRO A 596 -16.85 -8.74 -4.04
CA PRO A 596 -15.80 -9.74 -4.18
C PRO A 596 -15.99 -10.70 -5.36
N ASP A 597 -17.16 -10.69 -5.99
CA ASP A 597 -17.46 -11.54 -7.14
C ASP A 597 -17.30 -10.80 -8.47
N ARG A 598 -17.07 -9.47 -8.44
CA ARG A 598 -16.68 -8.63 -9.57
C ARG A 598 -15.15 -8.47 -9.64
N PRO A 599 -14.54 -8.51 -10.84
CA PRO A 599 -13.11 -8.23 -11.00
C PRO A 599 -12.77 -6.76 -10.75
N GLY A 600 -11.67 -6.48 -10.05
CA GLY A 600 -11.21 -5.14 -9.70
C GLY A 600 -11.68 -4.64 -8.32
N PHE A 601 -11.63 -3.33 -8.13
CA PHE A 601 -12.03 -2.63 -6.92
C PHE A 601 -13.21 -1.68 -7.19
N GLU A 602 -13.88 -1.23 -6.12
CA GLU A 602 -14.93 -0.22 -6.20
C GLU A 602 -14.65 0.99 -5.30
N ILE A 603 -15.32 2.10 -5.64
CA ILE A 603 -15.30 3.34 -4.88
C ILE A 603 -16.72 3.71 -4.47
N PHE A 604 -17.01 3.75 -3.17
CA PHE A 604 -18.25 4.29 -2.63
C PHE A 604 -18.05 5.71 -2.09
N ASN A 605 -18.81 6.67 -2.59
CA ASN A 605 -18.56 8.09 -2.35
C ASN A 605 -19.88 8.90 -2.28
N VAL A 606 -19.93 9.92 -1.42
CA VAL A 606 -20.99 10.96 -1.37
C VAL A 606 -20.51 12.28 -2.00
N PHE A 607 -21.43 13.09 -2.51
CA PHE A 607 -21.13 14.34 -3.21
C PHE A 607 -21.90 15.54 -2.62
N GLU A 608 -21.21 16.67 -2.39
CA GLU A 608 -21.76 17.87 -1.74
C GLU A 608 -22.58 18.75 -2.71
N GLY A 609 -22.31 18.65 -4.03
CA GLY A 609 -22.89 19.52 -5.06
C GLY A 609 -24.42 19.51 -5.14
N ALA A 610 -25.08 18.55 -4.48
CA ALA A 610 -26.53 18.46 -4.39
C ALA A 610 -27.20 18.56 -5.76
N LYS A 611 -27.98 19.62 -6.03
CA LYS A 611 -28.66 19.82 -7.31
C LYS A 611 -27.72 20.00 -8.51
N GLN A 612 -26.44 20.29 -8.28
CA GLN A 612 -25.42 20.43 -9.32
C GLN A 612 -24.66 19.12 -9.57
N ALA A 613 -24.78 18.12 -8.69
CA ALA A 613 -24.17 16.81 -8.87
C ALA A 613 -25.20 15.81 -9.46
N PRO A 614 -24.80 14.94 -10.40
CA PRO A 614 -25.65 13.87 -10.92
C PRO A 614 -26.15 12.90 -9.83
N TYR A 615 -25.34 12.72 -8.78
CA TYR A 615 -25.60 11.81 -7.67
C TYR A 615 -25.35 12.53 -6.34
N GLY A 616 -26.12 12.20 -5.30
CA GLY A 616 -25.77 12.50 -3.91
C GLY A 616 -24.80 11.46 -3.33
N TYR A 617 -24.84 10.23 -3.85
CA TYR A 617 -23.89 9.16 -3.58
C TYR A 617 -23.84 8.17 -4.74
N ALA A 618 -22.71 7.50 -4.92
CA ALA A 618 -22.56 6.43 -5.91
C ALA A 618 -21.52 5.39 -5.48
N LEU A 619 -21.79 4.13 -5.85
CA LEU A 619 -20.77 3.09 -5.99
C LEU A 619 -20.28 3.09 -7.43
N ARG A 620 -18.96 3.11 -7.61
CA ARG A 620 -18.31 3.18 -8.92
C ARG A 620 -17.28 2.07 -9.08
N ASP A 621 -17.10 1.63 -10.32
CA ASP A 621 -15.94 0.84 -10.73
C ASP A 621 -14.67 1.70 -10.57
N ALA A 622 -13.66 1.19 -9.84
CA ALA A 622 -12.50 1.99 -9.48
C ALA A 622 -11.59 2.32 -10.67
N GLU A 623 -11.50 1.42 -11.66
CA GLU A 623 -10.65 1.58 -12.86
C GLU A 623 -11.25 2.58 -13.87
N SER A 624 -12.56 2.49 -14.11
CA SER A 624 -13.24 3.29 -15.14
C SER A 624 -13.96 4.52 -14.61
N GLY A 625 -14.27 4.55 -13.32
CA GLY A 625 -15.12 5.58 -12.71
C GLY A 625 -16.59 5.49 -13.12
N GLU A 626 -17.02 4.42 -13.79
CA GLU A 626 -18.41 4.18 -14.17
C GLU A 626 -19.27 3.89 -12.93
N VAL A 627 -20.46 4.49 -12.87
CA VAL A 627 -21.40 4.30 -11.77
C VAL A 627 -22.09 2.93 -11.90
N ILE A 628 -21.91 2.08 -10.89
CA ILE A 628 -22.59 0.79 -10.75
C ILE A 628 -24.01 1.04 -10.24
N PHE A 629 -24.14 1.80 -9.15
CA PHE A 629 -25.42 2.33 -8.68
C PHE A 629 -25.21 3.64 -7.93
N GLY A 630 -26.25 4.47 -7.87
CA GLY A 630 -26.26 5.72 -7.14
C GLY A 630 -27.62 6.40 -7.23
N GLU A 631 -27.88 7.36 -6.35
CA GLU A 631 -29.11 8.14 -6.38
C GLU A 631 -28.82 9.64 -6.36
N PHE A 632 -29.63 10.40 -7.10
CA PHE A 632 -29.61 11.86 -7.08
C PHE A 632 -30.12 12.39 -5.73
N ALA A 633 -29.47 13.42 -5.18
CA ALA A 633 -29.93 14.12 -3.99
C ALA A 633 -30.02 15.63 -4.24
N ASN A 634 -31.08 16.25 -3.70
CA ASN A 634 -31.28 17.70 -3.82
C ASN A 634 -30.64 18.51 -2.67
N LYS A 635 -29.90 17.83 -1.80
CA LYS A 635 -29.19 18.35 -0.63
C LYS A 635 -27.90 17.56 -0.47
N ASP A 636 -26.95 18.14 0.26
CA ASP A 636 -25.77 17.43 0.73
C ASP A 636 -26.17 16.32 1.73
N LEU A 637 -25.53 15.16 1.59
CA LEU A 637 -25.70 13.98 2.44
C LEU A 637 -24.50 13.76 3.38
N GLY A 638 -23.35 14.37 3.09
CA GLY A 638 -22.20 14.56 3.99
C GLY A 638 -21.45 13.32 4.48
N ARG A 639 -22.04 12.10 4.48
CA ARG A 639 -21.38 10.88 5.00
C ARG A 639 -21.88 9.59 4.36
N CYS A 640 -20.95 8.70 4.07
CA CYS A 640 -21.19 7.30 3.72
C CYS A 640 -20.13 6.37 4.34
N MET A 641 -20.38 5.07 4.28
CA MET A 641 -19.49 4.04 4.80
C MET A 641 -19.67 2.71 4.08
N VAL A 642 -18.65 1.86 4.16
CA VAL A 642 -18.61 0.51 3.60
C VAL A 642 -18.13 -0.49 4.67
N GLY A 643 -18.70 -1.69 4.67
CA GLY A 643 -18.28 -2.77 5.56
C GLY A 643 -19.22 -3.97 5.56
N ASP A 644 -18.71 -5.12 5.96
CA ASP A 644 -19.53 -6.33 6.20
C ASP A 644 -20.27 -6.20 7.54
N VAL A 645 -21.43 -5.56 7.51
CA VAL A 645 -22.27 -5.27 8.69
C VAL A 645 -23.57 -6.08 8.70
N ILE A 646 -23.86 -6.80 7.61
CA ILE A 646 -24.97 -7.74 7.45
C ILE A 646 -24.41 -9.02 6.80
N PRO A 647 -23.81 -9.92 7.60
CA PRO A 647 -23.11 -11.13 7.10
C PRO A 647 -23.95 -12.06 6.22
N GLU A 648 -25.28 -11.96 6.25
CA GLU A 648 -26.15 -12.76 5.39
C GLU A 648 -26.21 -12.25 3.92
N ALA A 649 -25.63 -11.09 3.63
CA ALA A 649 -25.55 -10.51 2.30
C ALA A 649 -24.10 -10.51 1.79
N ARG A 650 -23.87 -11.18 0.65
CA ARG A 650 -22.56 -11.28 -0.01
C ARG A 650 -22.00 -9.89 -0.34
N GLY A 651 -20.71 -9.69 -0.09
CA GLY A 651 -20.00 -8.43 -0.35
C GLY A 651 -20.09 -7.44 0.81
N LEU A 652 -19.40 -6.31 0.69
CA LEU A 652 -19.46 -5.25 1.70
C LEU A 652 -20.73 -4.42 1.49
N GLN A 653 -21.46 -4.13 2.56
CA GLN A 653 -22.62 -3.25 2.47
C GLN A 653 -22.19 -1.79 2.38
N CYS A 654 -22.96 -1.02 1.62
CA CYS A 654 -22.78 0.41 1.41
C CYS A 654 -23.92 1.16 2.09
N TRP A 655 -23.65 2.16 2.94
CA TRP A 655 -24.72 2.96 3.53
C TRP A 655 -24.41 4.45 3.59
N VAL A 656 -25.49 5.22 3.56
CA VAL A 656 -25.48 6.69 3.62
C VAL A 656 -26.31 7.11 4.82
N ASN A 657 -25.76 7.98 5.66
CA ASN A 657 -26.34 8.33 6.96
C ASN A 657 -27.80 8.82 6.83
N GLY A 658 -28.74 8.15 7.52
CA GLY A 658 -30.17 8.48 7.50
C GLY A 658 -30.89 8.21 6.17
N ILE A 659 -30.25 7.55 5.21
CA ILE A 659 -30.86 7.17 3.92
C ILE A 659 -31.16 5.67 3.87
N GLY A 660 -30.16 4.83 4.12
CA GLY A 660 -30.32 3.37 4.13
C GLY A 660 -29.02 2.61 3.93
N THR A 661 -29.10 1.30 4.16
CA THR A 661 -28.00 0.32 3.99
C THR A 661 -28.34 -0.61 2.83
N TYR A 662 -27.42 -0.72 1.88
CA TYR A 662 -27.57 -1.42 0.60
C TYR A 662 -26.55 -2.55 0.48
N ASP A 663 -26.85 -3.57 -0.33
CA ASP A 663 -25.82 -4.51 -0.79
C ASP A 663 -24.90 -3.85 -1.85
N CYS A 664 -23.84 -4.57 -2.25
CA CYS A 664 -22.86 -4.12 -3.24
C CYS A 664 -23.46 -3.91 -4.65
N HIS A 665 -24.73 -4.25 -4.88
CA HIS A 665 -25.44 -4.03 -6.15
C HIS A 665 -26.53 -2.95 -6.07
N GLY A 666 -26.68 -2.29 -4.91
CA GLY A 666 -27.61 -1.17 -4.73
C GLY A 666 -29.02 -1.58 -4.30
N LYS A 667 -29.24 -2.83 -3.90
CA LYS A 667 -30.52 -3.25 -3.31
C LYS A 667 -30.54 -2.86 -1.83
N LEU A 668 -31.57 -2.11 -1.45
CA LEU A 668 -31.80 -1.72 -0.06
C LEU A 668 -32.05 -2.96 0.83
N LEU A 669 -31.20 -3.15 1.84
CA LEU A 669 -31.30 -4.22 2.83
C LEU A 669 -31.99 -3.76 4.11
N LYS A 670 -31.63 -2.57 4.62
CA LYS A 670 -32.18 -1.96 5.84
C LYS A 670 -32.39 -0.46 5.65
N LYS A 671 -33.40 0.10 6.30
CA LYS A 671 -33.59 1.57 6.37
C LYS A 671 -32.78 2.18 7.50
N GLU A 672 -32.57 1.42 8.57
CA GLU A 672 -31.69 1.78 9.67
C GLU A 672 -30.25 1.87 9.19
N THR A 673 -29.48 2.79 9.77
CA THR A 673 -28.06 2.99 9.45
C THR A 673 -27.21 2.89 10.72
N LEU A 674 -25.96 2.47 10.56
CA LEU A 674 -24.94 2.56 11.61
C LEU A 674 -24.28 3.95 11.57
N GLY A 675 -23.33 4.18 12.49
CA GLY A 675 -22.40 5.30 12.39
C GLY A 675 -21.74 5.38 11.00
N THR A 676 -21.22 6.56 10.66
CA THR A 676 -20.52 6.81 9.37
C THR A 676 -19.22 7.57 9.63
N ASN A 677 -18.48 7.11 10.63
CA ASN A 677 -17.21 7.69 11.08
C ASN A 677 -16.03 6.82 10.65
N MET A 678 -15.55 5.90 11.50
CA MET A 678 -14.53 4.91 11.14
C MET A 678 -15.11 3.50 11.14
N SER A 679 -14.73 2.68 10.16
CA SER A 679 -14.82 1.23 10.24
C SER A 679 -13.64 0.65 11.04
N ILE A 680 -13.90 -0.42 11.78
CA ILE A 680 -12.94 -1.11 12.63
C ILE A 680 -13.16 -2.63 12.61
N ARG A 681 -12.08 -3.40 12.53
CA ARG A 681 -12.04 -4.87 12.42
C ARG A 681 -11.83 -5.38 13.84
N TRP A 682 -12.92 -5.32 14.60
CA TRP A 682 -12.88 -5.54 16.04
C TRP A 682 -13.27 -6.97 16.38
N ALA A 683 -14.41 -7.45 15.89
CA ALA A 683 -15.00 -8.74 16.26
C ALA A 683 -14.13 -9.94 15.86
N SER A 684 -14.38 -11.08 16.51
CA SER A 684 -13.64 -12.31 16.27
C SER A 684 -14.06 -13.07 15.01
N ASP A 685 -15.08 -12.60 14.28
CA ASP A 685 -15.74 -13.31 13.18
C ASP A 685 -15.54 -12.66 11.80
N LEU A 686 -14.55 -11.74 11.69
CA LEU A 686 -14.20 -10.99 10.48
C LEU A 686 -15.29 -10.03 9.96
N SER A 687 -16.42 -9.90 10.66
CA SER A 687 -17.40 -8.86 10.36
C SER A 687 -16.83 -7.47 10.67
N THR A 688 -17.42 -6.44 10.07
CA THR A 688 -17.01 -5.05 10.26
C THR A 688 -17.81 -4.38 11.38
N GLN A 689 -17.13 -3.70 12.28
CA GLN A 689 -17.73 -2.81 13.28
C GLN A 689 -17.46 -1.36 12.93
N ILE A 690 -18.20 -0.46 13.57
CA ILE A 690 -18.16 0.97 13.33
C ILE A 690 -18.00 1.73 14.63
N THR A 691 -17.32 2.87 14.55
CA THR A 691 -17.20 3.81 15.65
C THR A 691 -18.38 4.79 15.70
N ASP A 692 -18.87 5.00 16.93
CA ASP A 692 -20.02 5.82 17.31
C ASP A 692 -21.36 5.40 16.65
N GLY A 693 -22.45 6.04 17.08
CA GLY A 693 -23.81 5.76 16.57
C GLY A 693 -24.28 6.76 15.51
N GLU A 694 -25.42 6.48 14.87
CA GLU A 694 -26.09 7.40 13.93
C GLU A 694 -26.38 8.78 14.56
N ASP A 695 -26.71 8.79 15.85
CA ASP A 695 -27.08 9.97 16.65
C ASP A 695 -25.87 10.69 17.29
N TYR A 696 -24.66 10.54 16.75
CA TYR A 696 -23.42 11.11 17.32
C TYR A 696 -23.49 12.62 17.61
N LEU A 697 -24.37 13.36 16.92
CA LEU A 697 -24.60 14.80 17.15
C LEU A 697 -25.30 15.11 18.49
N LYS A 698 -25.92 14.14 19.16
CA LYS A 698 -26.72 14.32 20.39
C LYS A 698 -26.05 13.77 21.65
N GLN A 699 -24.90 13.11 21.51
CA GLN A 699 -24.16 12.51 22.61
C GLN A 699 -22.72 13.00 22.56
N THR A 700 -21.99 12.90 23.67
CA THR A 700 -20.55 13.14 23.66
C THR A 700 -19.87 11.93 23.06
N PRO A 701 -19.20 12.04 21.90
CA PRO A 701 -18.56 10.91 21.25
C PRO A 701 -17.32 10.47 22.04
N THR A 702 -17.30 9.21 22.44
CA THR A 702 -16.23 8.61 23.24
C THR A 702 -15.47 7.51 22.49
N GLY A 703 -15.89 7.17 21.25
CA GLY A 703 -15.29 6.10 20.45
C GLY A 703 -15.97 4.76 20.65
N VAL A 704 -17.31 4.72 20.71
CA VAL A 704 -18.08 3.50 20.93
C VAL A 704 -17.93 2.55 19.75
N ILE A 705 -17.60 1.27 19.96
CA ILE A 705 -17.56 0.27 18.88
C ILE A 705 -18.87 -0.51 18.87
N ASN A 706 -19.54 -0.55 17.71
CA ASN A 706 -20.80 -1.27 17.54
C ASN A 706 -21.06 -1.74 16.11
N ASP A 707 -22.05 -2.63 15.96
CA ASP A 707 -22.65 -3.01 14.67
C ASP A 707 -24.12 -3.47 14.83
N PHE A 708 -24.70 -4.01 13.76
CA PHE A 708 -26.05 -4.56 13.79
C PHE A 708 -26.16 -5.91 14.52
N THR A 709 -25.11 -6.73 14.52
CA THR A 709 -25.12 -8.13 14.98
C THR A 709 -24.81 -8.24 16.46
N HIS A 710 -23.65 -7.74 16.86
CA HIS A 710 -23.07 -7.75 18.21
C HIS A 710 -23.58 -6.60 19.08
N LYS A 711 -24.12 -5.54 18.49
CA LYS A 711 -24.49 -4.29 19.19
C LYS A 711 -23.22 -3.63 19.75
N VAL A 712 -23.33 -2.94 20.89
CA VAL A 712 -22.19 -2.26 21.51
C VAL A 712 -21.20 -3.28 22.05
N MET A 713 -19.97 -3.27 21.52
CA MET A 713 -18.87 -4.15 21.92
C MET A 713 -17.86 -3.43 22.82
N LEU A 714 -17.67 -2.13 22.63
CA LEU A 714 -16.83 -1.28 23.46
C LEU A 714 -17.56 0.05 23.73
N ASN A 715 -17.56 0.49 24.99
CA ASN A 715 -18.05 1.80 25.39
C ASN A 715 -16.99 2.49 26.26
N PRO A 716 -16.05 3.24 25.64
CA PRO A 716 -14.96 3.87 26.36
C PRO A 716 -15.43 4.88 27.40
N LEU A 717 -14.74 4.91 28.54
CA LEU A 717 -14.98 5.86 29.63
C LEU A 717 -13.78 6.80 29.77
N HIS A 718 -14.05 8.07 30.05
CA HIS A 718 -13.02 9.09 30.26
C HIS A 718 -12.09 9.33 29.06
N THR A 719 -12.65 9.15 27.87
CA THR A 719 -12.01 9.41 26.59
C THR A 719 -12.90 10.31 25.74
N PHE A 720 -12.30 10.98 24.76
CA PHE A 720 -13.04 11.70 23.75
C PHE A 720 -12.49 11.40 22.36
N THR A 721 -13.38 11.53 21.38
CA THR A 721 -12.98 11.68 19.99
C THR A 721 -12.60 13.14 19.69
N ASN A 722 -12.17 13.40 18.45
CA ASN A 722 -11.59 14.64 17.98
C ASN A 722 -12.45 15.31 16.90
N ASN A 723 -12.03 16.52 16.51
CA ASN A 723 -12.53 17.24 15.33
C ASN A 723 -14.05 17.55 15.37
N GLY A 724 -14.57 17.82 16.57
CA GLY A 724 -15.95 18.23 16.78
C GLY A 724 -16.95 17.17 16.31
N THR A 725 -17.81 17.55 15.36
CA THR A 725 -18.81 16.63 14.79
C THR A 725 -18.21 15.61 13.80
N LYS A 726 -16.93 15.72 13.43
CA LYS A 726 -16.30 14.64 12.65
C LYS A 726 -16.15 13.38 13.49
N GLY A 727 -15.85 13.55 14.78
CA GLY A 727 -15.91 12.49 15.79
C GLY A 727 -14.73 11.53 15.70
N ASN A 728 -13.62 11.91 15.09
CA ASN A 728 -12.55 10.95 14.77
C ASN A 728 -11.86 10.41 16.03
N PRO A 729 -11.59 9.11 16.14
CA PRO A 729 -10.54 8.61 17.01
C PRO A 729 -9.21 9.30 16.69
N CYS A 730 -8.21 9.20 17.58
CA CYS A 730 -6.86 9.65 17.25
C CYS A 730 -6.28 8.82 16.09
N LEU A 731 -6.50 7.49 16.15
CA LEU A 731 -6.14 6.53 15.11
C LEU A 731 -6.96 5.24 15.28
N VAL A 732 -7.27 4.57 14.17
CA VAL A 732 -7.69 3.16 14.13
C VAL A 732 -6.69 2.40 13.26
N ALA A 733 -6.01 1.40 13.83
CA ALA A 733 -5.03 0.57 13.11
C ALA A 733 -4.69 -0.72 13.87
N ASP A 734 -4.29 -1.79 13.17
CA ASP A 734 -3.57 -2.95 13.74
C ASP A 734 -2.16 -2.51 14.13
N ILE A 735 -1.95 -2.11 15.37
CA ILE A 735 -0.65 -1.59 15.83
C ILE A 735 0.13 -2.62 16.64
N PHE A 736 -0.51 -3.68 17.12
CA PHE A 736 0.10 -4.85 17.75
C PHE A 736 -0.96 -5.95 17.92
N GLY A 737 -0.60 -7.08 18.52
CA GLY A 737 -1.53 -8.20 18.61
C GLY A 737 -1.71 -8.88 17.25
N ASP A 738 -2.87 -9.49 17.05
CA ASP A 738 -3.25 -10.17 15.82
C ASP A 738 -3.84 -9.19 14.81
N PHE A 739 -4.44 -9.67 13.72
CA PHE A 739 -4.91 -8.84 12.60
C PHE A 739 -6.01 -7.82 12.94
N ARG A 740 -6.56 -7.84 14.16
CA ARG A 740 -7.65 -6.95 14.56
C ARG A 740 -7.10 -5.58 14.89
N GLU A 741 -7.91 -4.57 14.65
CA GLU A 741 -7.49 -3.19 14.80
C GLU A 741 -7.68 -2.70 16.24
N GLU A 742 -6.69 -1.98 16.75
CA GLU A 742 -6.83 -1.17 17.95
C GLU A 742 -7.54 0.16 17.65
N ILE A 743 -8.16 0.73 18.69
CA ILE A 743 -8.64 2.11 18.68
C ILE A 743 -7.84 2.96 19.68
N LEU A 744 -7.31 4.08 19.20
CA LEU A 744 -6.56 5.05 19.99
C LEU A 744 -7.42 6.29 20.23
N LEU A 745 -7.59 6.65 21.50
CA LEU A 745 -8.43 7.76 21.94
C LEU A 745 -7.66 8.62 22.93
N ARG A 746 -7.81 9.94 22.86
CA ARG A 746 -7.29 10.79 23.93
C ARG A 746 -8.15 10.67 25.18
N THR A 747 -7.49 10.74 26.33
CA THR A 747 -8.16 11.02 27.61
C THR A 747 -8.82 12.40 27.59
N GLU A 748 -9.84 12.61 28.44
CA GLU A 748 -10.62 13.86 28.48
C GLU A 748 -9.72 15.11 28.61
N ASP A 749 -8.68 15.02 29.44
CA ASP A 749 -7.71 16.08 29.72
C ASP A 749 -6.48 16.08 28.81
N SER A 750 -6.41 15.11 27.89
CA SER A 750 -5.26 14.85 27.00
C SER A 750 -3.94 14.65 27.75
N SER A 751 -3.97 13.98 28.90
CA SER A 751 -2.76 13.56 29.63
C SER A 751 -2.19 12.22 29.13
N ALA A 752 -3.00 11.42 28.43
CA ALA A 752 -2.61 10.17 27.80
C ALA A 752 -3.40 9.88 26.51
N ILE A 753 -2.82 9.06 25.63
CA ILE A 753 -3.52 8.32 24.58
C ILE A 753 -3.85 6.93 25.11
N ARG A 754 -5.14 6.60 25.14
CA ARG A 754 -5.66 5.30 25.54
C ARG A 754 -5.84 4.40 24.34
N ILE A 755 -5.26 3.21 24.41
CA ILE A 755 -5.32 2.18 23.38
C ILE A 755 -6.16 1.02 23.88
N TYR A 756 -7.21 0.67 23.12
CA TYR A 756 -8.01 -0.52 23.36
C TYR A 756 -7.73 -1.58 22.29
N THR A 757 -7.61 -2.84 22.71
CA THR A 757 -7.48 -4.02 21.85
C THR A 757 -8.59 -5.03 22.18
N ASN A 758 -9.05 -5.83 21.21
CA ASN A 758 -10.08 -6.83 21.49
C ASN A 758 -9.49 -8.08 22.16
N THR A 759 -10.10 -8.50 23.27
CA THR A 759 -9.72 -9.69 24.04
C THR A 759 -10.58 -10.92 23.80
N GLN A 760 -11.45 -10.91 22.79
CA GLN A 760 -12.17 -12.11 22.36
C GLN A 760 -11.23 -13.05 21.59
N VAL A 761 -11.34 -14.35 21.81
CA VAL A 761 -10.58 -15.35 21.05
C VAL A 761 -11.20 -15.46 19.65
N THR A 762 -10.37 -15.39 18.61
CA THR A 762 -10.75 -15.72 17.23
C THR A 762 -10.06 -17.00 16.78
N ASP A 763 -10.77 -17.81 16.00
CA ASP A 763 -10.28 -19.02 15.35
C ASP A 763 -9.72 -18.72 13.95
N HIS A 764 -9.55 -17.44 13.60
CA HIS A 764 -8.97 -17.01 12.33
C HIS A 764 -7.50 -16.66 12.47
N LYS A 765 -6.75 -16.94 11.41
CA LYS A 765 -5.35 -16.55 11.26
C LYS A 765 -5.14 -15.73 9.99
N LEU A 766 -4.70 -14.50 10.16
CA LEU A 766 -4.39 -13.56 9.10
C LEU A 766 -3.11 -12.83 9.48
N PHE A 767 -2.30 -12.46 8.49
CA PHE A 767 -1.11 -11.66 8.76
C PHE A 767 -1.51 -10.26 9.23
N THR A 768 -0.62 -9.55 9.93
CA THR A 768 -0.87 -8.18 10.38
C THR A 768 -1.25 -7.28 9.20
N LEU A 769 -2.31 -6.50 9.32
CA LEU A 769 -2.79 -5.63 8.24
C LEU A 769 -1.74 -4.57 7.86
N MET A 770 -0.78 -4.28 8.73
CA MET A 770 0.32 -3.38 8.45
C MET A 770 1.31 -3.90 7.40
N HIS A 771 1.27 -5.19 7.08
CA HIS A 771 2.03 -5.76 5.95
C HIS A 771 1.20 -5.81 4.65
N ASP A 772 -0.04 -5.31 4.64
CA ASP A 772 -0.79 -4.98 3.42
C ASP A 772 -0.54 -3.50 3.07
N THR A 773 0.12 -3.24 1.94
CA THR A 773 0.60 -1.89 1.63
C THR A 773 -0.52 -0.90 1.34
N GLN A 774 -1.69 -1.33 0.85
CA GLN A 774 -2.84 -0.43 0.66
C GLN A 774 -3.38 0.01 2.02
N TYR A 775 -3.56 -0.93 2.93
CA TYR A 775 -3.96 -0.65 4.30
C TYR A 775 -2.95 0.25 5.03
N ARG A 776 -1.65 -0.06 4.94
CA ARG A 776 -0.56 0.69 5.58
C ARG A 776 -0.41 2.12 5.03
N CYS A 777 -0.58 2.32 3.72
CA CYS A 777 -0.69 3.65 3.12
C CYS A 777 -1.93 4.39 3.66
N GLY A 778 -3.06 3.66 3.79
CA GLY A 778 -4.26 4.09 4.50
C GLY A 778 -3.98 4.72 5.86
N VAL A 779 -3.30 3.96 6.72
CA VAL A 779 -2.93 4.40 8.08
C VAL A 779 -2.06 5.66 8.03
N ALA A 780 -1.17 5.78 7.04
CA ALA A 780 -0.33 6.97 6.88
C ALA A 780 -1.16 8.23 6.59
N TRP A 781 -2.13 8.15 5.66
CA TRP A 781 -2.96 9.29 5.27
C TRP A 781 -4.20 9.51 6.14
N GLN A 782 -4.51 8.63 7.10
CA GLN A 782 -5.72 8.71 7.95
C GLN A 782 -5.86 10.07 8.66
N ASN A 783 -4.76 10.77 8.94
CA ASN A 783 -4.77 12.10 9.56
C ASN A 783 -5.22 13.26 8.63
N ASN A 784 -5.45 12.97 7.35
CA ASN A 784 -5.84 13.99 6.38
C ASN A 784 -7.19 14.62 6.73
N CYS A 785 -7.25 15.95 6.76
CA CYS A 785 -8.47 16.75 6.67
C CYS A 785 -9.69 16.14 7.40
N TYR A 786 -10.54 15.41 6.68
CA TYR A 786 -11.61 14.59 7.25
C TYR A 786 -11.22 13.12 7.18
N ASN A 787 -10.68 12.61 8.28
CA ASN A 787 -10.11 11.27 8.41
C ASN A 787 -11.09 10.20 7.87
N GLN A 788 -10.62 9.31 7.00
CA GLN A 788 -11.39 8.18 6.46
C GLN A 788 -10.77 6.85 6.92
N PRO A 789 -11.56 5.78 7.04
CA PRO A 789 -11.03 4.46 7.35
C PRO A 789 -10.24 3.85 6.19
N CYS A 790 -9.45 2.84 6.51
CA CYS A 790 -8.55 2.16 5.58
C CYS A 790 -9.06 0.75 5.24
N TYR A 791 -8.62 0.21 4.10
CA TYR A 791 -9.03 -1.09 3.59
C TYR A 791 -7.81 -1.83 3.01
N PRO A 792 -7.72 -3.17 3.17
CA PRO A 792 -6.65 -3.95 2.56
C PRO A 792 -6.88 -4.18 1.05
N LYS A 793 -5.86 -4.74 0.36
CA LYS A 793 -5.93 -5.10 -1.07
C LYS A 793 -6.91 -6.24 -1.40
N PHE A 794 -7.53 -6.85 -0.39
CA PHE A 794 -8.40 -8.01 -0.54
C PHE A 794 -9.75 -7.76 0.13
N TYR A 795 -10.77 -8.49 -0.32
CA TYR A 795 -12.06 -8.54 0.35
C TYR A 795 -11.93 -9.02 1.80
N TYR A 796 -12.16 -8.11 2.75
CA TYR A 796 -12.20 -8.41 4.18
C TYR A 796 -13.66 -8.49 4.65
N GLY A 797 -14.15 -9.71 4.89
CA GLY A 797 -15.49 -9.96 5.39
C GLY A 797 -15.64 -11.36 6.00
N SER A 798 -16.72 -11.57 6.74
CA SER A 798 -17.05 -12.81 7.45
C SER A 798 -17.20 -14.03 6.53
N ASP A 799 -17.49 -13.84 5.25
CA ASP A 799 -17.62 -14.91 4.27
C ASP A 799 -16.41 -15.05 3.32
N MET A 800 -15.32 -14.30 3.56
CA MET A 800 -14.17 -14.21 2.65
C MET A 800 -13.51 -15.56 2.35
N ASP A 801 -12.95 -15.65 1.15
CA ASP A 801 -12.15 -16.78 0.69
C ASP A 801 -10.66 -16.48 0.89
N PHE A 802 -10.04 -17.14 1.87
CA PHE A 802 -8.62 -16.93 2.20
C PHE A 802 -7.67 -17.22 1.03
N SER A 803 -8.08 -17.99 0.02
CA SER A 803 -7.29 -18.21 -1.19
C SER A 803 -7.17 -16.95 -2.07
N ARG A 804 -8.01 -15.93 -1.82
CA ARG A 804 -8.00 -14.63 -2.52
C ARG A 804 -7.26 -13.53 -1.75
N VAL A 805 -6.81 -13.79 -0.52
CA VAL A 805 -6.04 -12.81 0.29
C VAL A 805 -4.66 -12.58 -0.32
N LEU A 806 -3.98 -13.67 -0.74
CA LEU A 806 -2.71 -13.64 -1.48
C LEU A 806 -2.88 -14.48 -2.76
N PRO A 807 -3.52 -13.93 -3.81
CA PRO A 807 -4.01 -14.70 -4.95
C PRO A 807 -2.91 -15.40 -5.76
N TYR A 808 -1.68 -14.89 -5.72
CA TYR A 808 -0.50 -15.54 -6.32
C TYR A 808 -0.25 -16.96 -5.79
N MET A 809 -0.69 -17.27 -4.56
CA MET A 809 -0.53 -18.60 -3.98
C MET A 809 -1.35 -19.68 -4.69
N LYS A 810 -2.43 -19.33 -5.42
CA LYS A 810 -3.22 -20.30 -6.21
C LYS A 810 -2.41 -20.93 -7.35
N ARG A 811 -1.39 -20.24 -7.86
CA ARG A 811 -0.56 -20.72 -8.96
C ARG A 811 0.93 -20.39 -8.79
N LYS A 812 1.51 -20.91 -7.71
CA LYS A 812 2.96 -20.85 -7.46
C LYS A 812 3.74 -21.54 -8.60
N PRO A 813 4.81 -20.93 -9.14
CA PRO A 813 5.75 -21.63 -10.01
C PRO A 813 6.46 -22.76 -9.25
N THR A 814 6.60 -23.92 -9.90
CA THR A 814 7.31 -25.07 -9.34
C THR A 814 8.63 -25.31 -10.06
N PHE A 815 9.71 -25.43 -9.29
CA PHE A 815 11.06 -25.77 -9.75
C PHE A 815 11.34 -27.25 -9.49
N PHE A 816 11.16 -28.07 -10.51
CA PHE A 816 11.50 -29.49 -10.47
C PHE A 816 13.00 -29.69 -10.65
N ILE A 817 13.65 -30.38 -9.73
CA ILE A 817 15.08 -30.68 -9.83
C ILE A 817 15.29 -32.13 -10.27
N ALA A 818 15.71 -32.31 -11.53
CA ALA A 818 16.24 -33.57 -12.03
C ALA A 818 17.77 -33.58 -11.88
N GLY A 819 18.28 -34.37 -10.94
CA GLY A 819 19.72 -34.41 -10.70
C GLY A 819 20.21 -35.59 -9.88
N ASP A 820 21.49 -35.52 -9.53
CA ASP A 820 22.24 -36.57 -8.84
C ASP A 820 22.42 -36.32 -7.32
N SER A 821 23.45 -36.92 -6.73
CA SER A 821 23.77 -36.81 -5.31
C SER A 821 24.16 -35.41 -4.86
N THR A 822 24.62 -34.54 -5.76
CA THR A 822 24.94 -33.13 -5.47
C THR A 822 23.69 -32.25 -5.33
N ASN A 823 22.52 -32.76 -5.74
CA ASN A 823 21.25 -32.05 -5.66
C ASN A 823 20.28 -32.64 -4.62
N GLN A 824 20.36 -33.94 -4.33
CA GLN A 824 19.42 -34.66 -3.47
C GLN A 824 19.25 -34.03 -2.08
N THR A 825 18.02 -34.07 -1.53
CA THR A 825 17.76 -33.86 -0.11
C THR A 825 18.19 -35.08 0.74
N TYR A 826 18.84 -34.84 1.88
CA TYR A 826 19.28 -35.90 2.81
C TYR A 826 18.62 -35.73 4.19
N TRP A 827 17.97 -36.77 4.71
CA TRP A 827 17.12 -36.74 5.91
C TRP A 827 17.75 -37.32 7.20
N SER A 828 18.99 -37.82 7.17
CA SER A 828 19.61 -38.44 8.36
C SER A 828 20.12 -37.41 9.37
N LYS A 829 19.93 -37.67 10.67
CA LYS A 829 20.48 -36.84 11.77
C LYS A 829 22.02 -36.83 11.81
N ASP A 830 22.66 -37.84 11.22
CA ASP A 830 24.12 -37.95 11.10
C ASP A 830 24.60 -37.61 9.67
N LYS A 831 23.81 -36.85 8.88
CA LYS A 831 24.19 -36.53 7.50
C LYS A 831 25.46 -35.69 7.47
N LYS A 832 26.49 -36.19 6.80
CA LYS A 832 27.66 -35.39 6.40
C LYS A 832 27.41 -34.63 5.10
N THR A 833 26.48 -35.11 4.28
CA THR A 833 26.20 -34.62 2.92
C THR A 833 24.93 -33.78 2.86
N THR A 834 24.96 -32.70 2.10
CA THR A 834 23.78 -31.89 1.74
C THR A 834 23.80 -31.63 0.24
N GLY A 835 22.64 -31.68 -0.42
CA GLY A 835 22.53 -31.31 -1.84
C GLY A 835 22.11 -29.85 -2.01
N ILE A 836 22.49 -29.25 -3.14
CA ILE A 836 22.13 -27.86 -3.51
C ILE A 836 20.61 -27.68 -3.48
N GLY A 837 19.85 -28.66 -3.98
CA GLY A 837 18.40 -28.61 -4.01
C GLY A 837 17.72 -28.59 -2.64
N GLU A 838 18.42 -28.89 -1.54
CA GLU A 838 17.90 -28.72 -0.17
C GLU A 838 17.95 -27.25 0.29
N LYS A 839 18.87 -26.45 -0.27
CA LYS A 839 19.10 -25.05 0.10
C LYS A 839 18.57 -24.07 -0.95
N LEU A 840 18.14 -24.54 -2.11
CA LEU A 840 17.77 -23.68 -3.23
C LEU A 840 16.64 -22.70 -2.88
N LEU A 841 15.56 -23.18 -2.23
CA LEU A 841 14.41 -22.31 -1.93
C LEU A 841 14.77 -21.15 -0.99
N SER A 842 15.64 -21.36 0.02
CA SER A 842 16.02 -20.29 0.95
C SER A 842 16.80 -19.16 0.28
N HIS A 843 17.42 -19.43 -0.88
CA HIS A 843 18.09 -18.40 -1.68
C HIS A 843 17.15 -17.83 -2.75
N LEU A 844 16.28 -18.63 -3.37
CA LEU A 844 15.30 -18.15 -4.35
C LEU A 844 14.22 -17.24 -3.74
N ASP A 845 13.80 -17.51 -2.50
CA ASP A 845 12.77 -16.75 -1.78
C ASP A 845 13.31 -16.27 -0.43
N HIS A 846 14.37 -15.47 -0.49
CA HIS A 846 15.12 -15.02 0.67
C HIS A 846 14.23 -14.21 1.63
N GLY A 847 14.32 -14.50 2.93
CA GLY A 847 13.56 -13.82 3.97
C GLY A 847 12.18 -14.43 4.26
N ASN A 848 11.64 -15.26 3.36
CA ASN A 848 10.38 -15.98 3.58
C ASN A 848 10.64 -17.37 4.17
N LEU A 849 9.76 -17.78 5.09
CA LEU A 849 9.77 -19.14 5.62
C LEU A 849 9.07 -20.10 4.65
N TYR A 850 9.43 -21.38 4.74
CA TYR A 850 8.88 -22.43 3.87
C TYR A 850 8.67 -23.73 4.62
N GLU A 851 7.65 -24.48 4.21
CA GLU A 851 7.38 -25.83 4.69
C GLU A 851 8.21 -26.86 3.94
N ILE A 852 8.47 -27.99 4.61
CA ILE A 852 9.16 -29.14 4.03
C ILE A 852 8.27 -30.38 4.14
N HIS A 853 7.90 -30.93 2.99
CA HIS A 853 7.07 -32.13 2.89
C HIS A 853 7.86 -33.26 2.24
N LYS A 854 7.97 -34.40 2.92
CA LYS A 854 8.62 -35.59 2.36
C LYS A 854 7.59 -36.44 1.62
N GLN A 855 7.86 -36.76 0.35
CA GLN A 855 6.99 -37.58 -0.50
C GLN A 855 5.53 -37.08 -0.47
N LYS A 856 5.31 -35.81 -0.84
CA LYS A 856 3.98 -35.18 -0.77
C LYS A 856 3.04 -35.80 -1.81
N ILE A 857 3.51 -35.91 -3.06
CA ILE A 857 2.72 -36.37 -4.22
C ILE A 857 3.46 -37.45 -5.01
N SER A 858 4.79 -37.50 -4.97
CA SER A 858 5.59 -38.41 -5.80
C SER A 858 5.48 -39.89 -5.40
N ASN A 859 5.65 -40.76 -6.39
CA ASN A 859 5.81 -42.20 -6.17
C ASN A 859 7.18 -42.57 -5.56
N PHE A 860 8.13 -41.63 -5.48
CA PHE A 860 9.47 -41.85 -4.96
C PHE A 860 9.65 -41.30 -3.55
N SER A 861 9.94 -42.19 -2.59
CA SER A 861 10.10 -41.85 -1.16
C SER A 861 11.23 -40.88 -0.80
N ASN A 862 12.13 -40.56 -1.74
CA ASN A 862 13.23 -39.62 -1.54
C ASN A 862 12.90 -38.19 -2.01
N GLU A 863 11.79 -38.00 -2.73
CA GLU A 863 11.35 -36.68 -3.17
C GLU A 863 11.03 -35.79 -1.97
N THR A 864 11.41 -34.52 -2.06
CA THR A 864 11.16 -33.54 -1.02
C THR A 864 10.69 -32.24 -1.63
N TRP A 865 9.56 -31.76 -1.11
CA TRP A 865 8.84 -30.58 -1.57
C TRP A 865 9.06 -29.45 -0.57
N TYR A 866 9.64 -28.36 -1.05
CA TYR A 866 9.86 -27.14 -0.28
C TYR A 866 8.89 -26.08 -0.78
N GLU A 867 8.09 -25.49 0.11
CA GLU A 867 7.00 -24.60 -0.28
C GLU A 867 6.98 -23.34 0.57
N SER A 868 7.25 -22.20 -0.06
CA SER A 868 7.01 -20.87 0.51
C SER A 868 5.69 -20.31 0.00
N ARG A 869 5.35 -19.07 0.37
CA ARG A 869 4.19 -18.39 -0.22
C ARG A 869 4.35 -18.09 -1.72
N HIS A 870 5.57 -17.85 -2.21
CA HIS A 870 5.77 -17.46 -3.61
C HIS A 870 5.98 -18.64 -4.55
N MET A 871 6.70 -19.68 -4.12
CA MET A 871 7.16 -20.72 -5.03
C MET A 871 7.37 -22.08 -4.36
N ILE A 872 7.60 -23.07 -5.21
CA ILE A 872 7.83 -24.46 -4.80
C ILE A 872 9.13 -24.96 -5.40
N VAL A 873 9.99 -25.58 -4.60
CA VAL A 873 11.10 -26.40 -5.09
C VAL A 873 10.76 -27.87 -4.85
N ASP A 874 10.57 -28.61 -5.94
CA ASP A 874 10.33 -30.05 -5.90
C ASP A 874 11.63 -30.78 -6.22
N ASN A 875 12.31 -31.25 -5.18
CA ASN A 875 13.60 -31.89 -5.30
C ASN A 875 13.44 -33.39 -5.62
N CYS A 876 13.32 -33.68 -6.91
CA CYS A 876 13.24 -35.04 -7.47
C CYS A 876 14.61 -35.75 -7.61
N ALA A 877 15.72 -35.07 -7.28
CA ALA A 877 17.07 -35.60 -7.47
C ALA A 877 17.33 -36.85 -6.62
N MET A 878 18.23 -37.72 -7.08
CA MET A 878 18.55 -38.97 -6.39
C MET A 878 20.02 -39.34 -6.51
N ALA A 879 20.63 -39.68 -5.37
CA ALA A 879 22.03 -40.05 -5.29
C ALA A 879 22.37 -41.24 -6.18
N GLY A 880 23.54 -41.11 -6.82
CA GLY A 880 24.09 -42.11 -7.72
C GLY A 880 23.38 -42.21 -9.07
N ARG A 881 22.39 -41.36 -9.39
CA ARG A 881 21.77 -41.39 -10.72
C ARG A 881 22.57 -40.55 -11.71
N SER A 882 22.71 -41.08 -12.91
CA SER A 882 23.02 -40.34 -14.15
C SER A 882 21.73 -39.98 -14.90
N SER A 883 21.86 -39.14 -15.93
CA SER A 883 20.73 -38.76 -16.80
C SER A 883 20.01 -39.98 -17.40
N LYS A 884 20.75 -41.05 -17.73
CA LYS A 884 20.21 -42.32 -18.26
C LYS A 884 19.49 -43.16 -17.19
N SER A 885 20.11 -43.34 -16.03
CA SER A 885 19.51 -44.17 -14.97
C SER A 885 18.25 -43.54 -14.37
N PHE A 886 18.19 -42.20 -14.30
CA PHE A 886 17.03 -41.46 -13.82
C PHE A 886 15.81 -41.67 -14.73
N LEU A 887 16.01 -41.67 -16.06
CA LEU A 887 14.98 -42.04 -17.04
C LEU A 887 14.52 -43.49 -16.87
N LYS A 888 15.47 -44.43 -16.77
CA LYS A 888 15.16 -45.87 -16.68
C LYS A 888 14.33 -46.21 -15.44
N GLU A 889 14.49 -45.45 -14.35
CA GLU A 889 13.72 -45.61 -13.13
C GLU A 889 12.30 -45.02 -13.20
N GLY A 890 11.93 -44.31 -14.27
CA GLY A 890 10.62 -43.66 -14.41
C GLY A 890 10.47 -42.34 -13.65
N ARG A 891 11.59 -41.74 -13.19
CA ARG A 891 11.55 -40.49 -12.41
C ARG A 891 11.14 -39.28 -13.26
N LEU A 892 11.57 -39.23 -14.53
CA LEU A 892 11.07 -38.20 -15.45
C LEU A 892 9.57 -38.39 -15.75
N ASP A 893 9.10 -39.63 -15.85
CA ASP A 893 7.67 -39.89 -16.04
C ASP A 893 6.85 -39.42 -14.84
N ASP A 894 7.34 -39.61 -13.61
CA ASP A 894 6.72 -39.06 -12.40
C ASP A 894 6.67 -37.52 -12.40
N ILE A 895 7.73 -36.84 -12.87
CA ILE A 895 7.72 -35.38 -13.08
C ILE A 895 6.67 -35.00 -14.14
N LYS A 896 6.60 -35.71 -15.27
CA LYS A 896 5.63 -35.44 -16.36
C LYS A 896 4.18 -35.52 -15.92
N THR A 897 3.87 -36.26 -14.85
CA THR A 897 2.49 -36.30 -14.32
C THR A 897 2.10 -35.04 -13.53
N ARG A 898 3.05 -34.17 -13.19
CA ARG A 898 2.88 -33.06 -12.23
C ARG A 898 3.32 -31.70 -12.77
N ILE A 899 4.36 -31.68 -13.61
CA ILE A 899 4.86 -30.47 -14.27
C ILE A 899 3.84 -29.94 -15.27
N LYS A 900 3.69 -28.62 -15.33
CA LYS A 900 2.65 -27.92 -16.10
C LYS A 900 3.16 -26.58 -16.62
N GLU A 901 2.34 -25.92 -17.44
CA GLU A 901 2.68 -24.62 -18.02
C GLU A 901 3.03 -23.58 -16.94
N GLY A 902 4.16 -22.90 -17.11
CA GLY A 902 4.72 -21.95 -16.15
C GLY A 902 5.71 -22.54 -15.13
N ASP A 903 5.86 -23.86 -15.05
CA ASP A 903 6.87 -24.49 -14.19
C ASP A 903 8.26 -24.52 -14.84
N TYR A 904 9.26 -24.91 -14.05
CA TYR A 904 10.66 -25.01 -14.47
C TYR A 904 11.20 -26.42 -14.23
N LEU A 905 11.95 -26.96 -15.19
CA LEU A 905 12.69 -28.21 -15.03
C LEU A 905 14.20 -27.93 -15.01
N LEU A 906 14.78 -27.94 -13.81
CA LEU A 906 16.21 -27.79 -13.56
C LEU A 906 16.90 -29.14 -13.78
N ILE A 907 17.77 -29.23 -14.80
CA ILE A 907 18.41 -30.47 -15.23
C ILE A 907 19.91 -30.37 -14.96
N GLN A 908 20.40 -31.10 -13.96
CA GLN A 908 21.81 -31.11 -13.57
C GLN A 908 22.35 -32.54 -13.48
N PHE A 909 23.14 -32.93 -14.47
CA PHE A 909 23.79 -34.25 -14.58
C PHE A 909 25.22 -34.12 -15.09
N GLY A 910 26.00 -35.21 -15.02
CA GLY A 910 27.38 -35.22 -15.51
C GLY A 910 28.31 -36.11 -14.67
N HIS A 911 28.23 -36.05 -13.33
CA HIS A 911 29.14 -36.80 -12.46
C HIS A 911 29.04 -38.32 -12.69
N ASN A 912 27.82 -38.86 -12.62
CA ASN A 912 27.59 -40.30 -12.80
C ASN A 912 27.56 -40.70 -14.28
N ASP A 913 27.24 -39.76 -15.18
CA ASP A 913 27.26 -39.95 -16.63
C ASP A 913 28.70 -40.21 -17.13
N ALA A 914 29.68 -39.54 -16.53
CA ALA A 914 31.11 -39.68 -16.82
C ALA A 914 31.77 -40.95 -16.26
N SER A 915 31.06 -41.76 -15.46
CA SER A 915 31.61 -42.97 -14.82
C SER A 915 31.63 -44.16 -15.78
N ALA A 916 32.63 -44.23 -16.67
CA ALA A 916 32.79 -45.29 -17.65
C ALA A 916 32.88 -46.71 -17.05
N SER A 917 33.26 -46.82 -15.78
CA SER A 917 33.36 -48.09 -15.05
C SER A 917 31.99 -48.69 -14.66
N LYS A 918 30.90 -47.91 -14.76
CA LYS A 918 29.52 -48.28 -14.37
C LYS A 918 28.55 -48.20 -15.56
N PRO A 919 28.46 -49.25 -16.40
CA PRO A 919 27.68 -49.23 -17.65
C PRO A 919 26.19 -48.89 -17.48
N GLU A 920 25.62 -49.18 -16.31
CA GLU A 920 24.24 -48.88 -15.97
C GLU A 920 23.96 -47.39 -15.77
N ARG A 921 24.99 -46.58 -15.51
CA ARG A 921 24.92 -45.12 -15.34
C ARG A 921 25.68 -44.36 -16.43
N TYR A 922 26.73 -44.93 -17.02
CA TYR A 922 27.55 -44.29 -18.04
C TYR A 922 26.73 -43.84 -19.27
N VAL A 923 27.00 -42.61 -19.73
CA VAL A 923 26.47 -42.03 -20.97
C VAL A 923 27.66 -41.46 -21.74
N PRO A 924 28.03 -42.02 -22.92
CA PRO A 924 29.09 -41.45 -23.73
C PRO A 924 28.83 -39.97 -24.05
N LEU A 925 29.88 -39.14 -24.09
CA LEU A 925 29.75 -37.70 -24.35
C LEU A 925 28.96 -37.40 -25.64
N SER A 926 29.17 -38.20 -26.70
CA SER A 926 28.45 -38.09 -27.97
C SER A 926 26.94 -38.37 -27.90
N GLU A 927 26.48 -39.06 -26.86
CA GLU A 927 25.06 -39.40 -26.63
C GLU A 927 24.41 -38.50 -25.57
N PHE A 928 25.21 -37.72 -24.82
CA PHE A 928 24.74 -36.97 -23.66
C PHE A 928 23.63 -35.96 -24.02
N SER A 929 23.85 -35.15 -25.05
CA SER A 929 22.84 -34.20 -25.55
C SER A 929 21.54 -34.88 -26.00
N SER A 930 21.63 -36.07 -26.60
CA SER A 930 20.45 -36.85 -27.01
C SER A 930 19.62 -37.30 -25.81
N ILE A 931 20.28 -37.64 -24.69
CA ILE A 931 19.59 -38.00 -23.44
C ILE A 931 18.99 -36.76 -22.78
N LEU A 932 19.74 -35.66 -22.68
CA LEU A 932 19.23 -34.39 -22.14
C LEU A 932 18.02 -33.87 -22.91
N ASN A 933 17.99 -34.06 -24.23
CA ASN A 933 16.85 -33.66 -25.06
C ASN A 933 15.53 -34.32 -24.64
N LEU A 934 15.56 -35.53 -24.05
CA LEU A 934 14.34 -36.17 -23.54
C LEU A 934 13.71 -35.40 -22.37
N TYR A 935 14.54 -34.80 -21.51
CA TYR A 935 14.07 -33.94 -20.42
C TYR A 935 13.55 -32.60 -20.95
N VAL A 936 14.28 -32.00 -21.89
CA VAL A 936 13.91 -30.74 -22.54
C VAL A 936 12.57 -30.88 -23.28
N THR A 937 12.40 -31.94 -24.06
CA THR A 937 11.14 -32.24 -24.74
C THR A 937 10.02 -32.44 -23.75
N ALA A 938 10.24 -33.20 -22.66
CA ALA A 938 9.22 -33.42 -21.64
C ALA A 938 8.74 -32.11 -21.00
N ALA A 939 9.64 -31.17 -20.70
CA ALA A 939 9.27 -29.85 -20.19
C ALA A 939 8.48 -29.04 -21.23
N ARG A 940 9.00 -28.93 -22.46
CA ARG A 940 8.39 -28.13 -23.54
C ARG A 940 7.01 -28.63 -23.94
N GLU A 941 6.81 -29.95 -24.04
CA GLU A 941 5.51 -30.56 -24.38
C GLU A 941 4.41 -30.23 -23.36
N LEU A 942 4.80 -29.92 -22.12
CA LEU A 942 3.90 -29.58 -21.01
C LEU A 942 3.89 -28.08 -20.69
N GLY A 943 4.52 -27.24 -21.54
CA GLY A 943 4.58 -25.79 -21.37
C GLY A 943 5.54 -25.29 -20.28
N ALA A 944 6.37 -26.17 -19.72
CA ALA A 944 7.37 -25.80 -18.71
C ALA A 944 8.70 -25.37 -19.35
N LYS A 945 9.47 -24.56 -18.64
CA LYS A 945 10.76 -24.03 -19.09
C LYS A 945 11.92 -24.95 -18.65
N PRO A 946 12.62 -25.61 -19.57
CA PRO A 946 13.83 -26.37 -19.21
C PRO A 946 15.00 -25.42 -18.94
N ILE A 947 15.79 -25.73 -17.90
CA ILE A 947 17.04 -25.05 -17.58
C ILE A 947 18.13 -26.11 -17.44
N LEU A 948 19.18 -26.00 -18.25
CA LEU A 948 20.34 -26.88 -18.20
C LEU A 948 21.38 -26.29 -17.25
N ILE A 949 21.87 -27.09 -16.31
CA ILE A 949 22.84 -26.66 -15.30
C ILE A 949 24.04 -27.59 -15.38
N SER A 950 25.23 -27.03 -15.65
CA SER A 950 26.45 -27.84 -15.65
C SER A 950 26.72 -28.41 -14.24
N PRO A 951 27.31 -29.62 -14.13
CA PRO A 951 27.59 -30.21 -12.82
C PRO A 951 28.53 -29.31 -12.01
N VAL A 952 28.39 -29.29 -10.69
CA VAL A 952 29.38 -28.59 -9.84
C VAL A 952 30.79 -29.14 -10.04
N CYS A 953 31.81 -28.32 -9.78
CA CYS A 953 33.17 -28.82 -9.84
C CYS A 953 33.42 -29.87 -8.74
N ILE A 954 34.26 -30.86 -9.04
CA ILE A 954 34.89 -31.71 -8.02
C ILE A 954 35.89 -30.83 -7.27
N CYS A 955 36.07 -31.05 -5.96
CA CYS A 955 36.94 -30.20 -5.14
C CYS A 955 38.34 -30.08 -5.77
N PRO A 956 38.77 -28.86 -6.17
CA PRO A 956 40.01 -28.66 -6.92
C PRO A 956 41.21 -28.69 -5.96
N THR A 957 41.72 -29.90 -5.69
CA THR A 957 42.87 -30.13 -4.81
C THR A 957 44.09 -30.57 -5.60
N ARG A 958 45.29 -30.34 -5.06
CA ARG A 958 46.54 -30.76 -5.71
C ARG A 958 46.79 -32.27 -5.67
N GLU A 959 46.16 -32.99 -4.74
CA GLU A 959 46.53 -34.36 -4.35
C GLU A 959 45.73 -35.49 -5.01
N SER A 960 44.65 -35.23 -5.74
CA SER A 960 43.74 -36.29 -6.22
C SER A 960 43.67 -36.37 -7.76
N LYS A 961 44.62 -37.05 -8.41
CA LYS A 961 44.57 -37.28 -9.89
C LYS A 961 44.52 -38.75 -10.33
N GLU A 962 44.42 -39.69 -9.40
CA GLU A 962 44.43 -41.14 -9.68
C GLU A 962 43.08 -41.80 -9.31
N GLY A 963 42.73 -42.88 -10.02
CA GLY A 963 41.45 -43.59 -9.86
C GLY A 963 40.26 -42.96 -10.57
N GLU A 964 39.09 -43.59 -10.45
CA GLU A 964 37.85 -43.22 -11.14
C GLU A 964 37.46 -41.74 -10.95
N ARG A 965 37.65 -41.20 -9.75
CA ARG A 965 37.40 -39.78 -9.45
C ARG A 965 38.25 -38.86 -10.34
N GLY A 966 39.55 -39.12 -10.44
CA GLY A 966 40.47 -38.31 -11.26
C GLY A 966 40.23 -38.47 -12.76
N GLU A 967 39.64 -39.58 -13.20
CA GLU A 967 39.17 -39.76 -14.58
C GLU A 967 37.91 -38.94 -14.86
N ILE A 968 36.93 -38.97 -13.95
CA ILE A 968 35.71 -38.14 -14.03
C ILE A 968 36.09 -36.66 -14.03
N GLU A 969 36.94 -36.21 -13.10
CA GLU A 969 37.36 -34.80 -12.99
C GLU A 969 37.97 -34.27 -14.30
N LYS A 970 38.72 -35.09 -15.04
CA LYS A 970 39.32 -34.70 -16.33
C LYS A 970 38.28 -34.50 -17.44
N VAL A 971 37.20 -35.29 -17.45
CA VAL A 971 36.21 -35.28 -18.53
C VAL A 971 34.96 -34.46 -18.20
N LEU A 972 34.67 -34.23 -16.92
CA LEU A 972 33.50 -33.49 -16.44
C LEU A 972 33.31 -32.09 -17.09
N PRO A 973 34.39 -31.29 -17.33
CA PRO A 973 34.26 -30.03 -18.07
C PRO A 973 33.73 -30.20 -19.49
N GLU A 974 34.03 -31.31 -20.16
CA GLU A 974 33.57 -31.58 -21.52
C GLU A 974 32.08 -31.91 -21.54
N TYR A 975 31.54 -32.57 -20.51
CA TYR A 975 30.07 -32.72 -20.34
C TYR A 975 29.38 -31.37 -20.14
N GLY A 976 29.98 -30.47 -19.35
CA GLY A 976 29.49 -29.10 -19.18
C GLY A 976 29.48 -28.31 -20.49
N LYS A 977 30.56 -28.40 -21.28
CA LYS A 977 30.63 -27.79 -22.62
C LYS A 977 29.61 -28.39 -23.58
N GLU A 978 29.47 -29.71 -23.63
CA GLU A 978 28.48 -30.35 -24.51
C GLU A 978 27.06 -29.89 -24.16
N MET A 979 26.75 -29.78 -22.86
CA MET A 979 25.49 -29.22 -22.38
C MET A 979 25.29 -27.75 -22.80
N GLU A 980 26.33 -26.91 -22.71
CA GLU A 980 26.29 -25.52 -23.18
C GLU A 980 26.04 -25.42 -24.69
N HIS A 981 26.75 -26.22 -25.49
CA HIS A 981 26.58 -26.25 -26.95
C HIS A 981 25.17 -26.70 -27.32
N PHE A 982 24.66 -27.71 -26.62
CA PHE A 982 23.28 -28.16 -26.78
C PHE A 982 22.29 -27.06 -26.42
N ALA A 983 22.47 -26.40 -25.28
CA ALA A 983 21.62 -25.32 -24.82
C ALA A 983 21.55 -24.17 -25.85
N LYS A 984 22.72 -23.73 -26.33
CA LYS A 984 22.83 -22.69 -27.38
C LYS A 984 22.15 -23.10 -28.68
N ARG A 985 22.33 -24.36 -29.11
CA ARG A 985 21.73 -24.87 -30.35
C ARG A 985 20.21 -24.88 -30.30
N GLU A 986 19.65 -25.23 -29.15
CA GLU A 986 18.20 -25.40 -28.98
C GLU A 986 17.51 -24.19 -28.35
N GLY A 987 18.23 -23.11 -28.03
CA GLY A 987 17.69 -21.93 -27.34
C GLY A 987 17.17 -22.26 -25.93
N ILE A 988 17.97 -22.99 -25.14
CA ILE A 988 17.65 -23.38 -23.75
C ILE A 988 18.49 -22.52 -22.81
N LEU A 989 17.92 -22.12 -21.67
CA LEU A 989 18.66 -21.45 -20.61
C LEU A 989 19.74 -22.39 -20.05
N PHE A 990 20.95 -21.85 -19.90
CA PHE A 990 22.10 -22.59 -19.41
C PHE A 990 22.80 -21.84 -18.27
N VAL A 991 22.99 -22.52 -17.14
CA VAL A 991 23.78 -22.03 -16.02
C VAL A 991 25.10 -22.81 -15.97
N ASP A 992 26.21 -22.12 -16.25
CA ASP A 992 27.54 -22.71 -16.11
C ASP A 992 27.98 -22.76 -14.64
N LEU A 993 27.36 -23.63 -13.86
CA LEU A 993 27.64 -23.79 -12.44
C LEU A 993 29.02 -24.43 -12.19
N TYR A 994 29.52 -25.28 -13.09
CA TYR A 994 30.88 -25.84 -13.04
C TYR A 994 31.93 -24.73 -12.94
N SER A 995 31.95 -23.80 -13.91
CA SER A 995 32.96 -22.73 -13.94
C SER A 995 32.81 -21.77 -12.76
N LYS A 996 31.57 -21.50 -12.33
CA LYS A 996 31.30 -20.60 -11.19
C LYS A 996 31.79 -21.19 -9.88
N THR A 997 31.49 -22.46 -9.62
CA THR A 997 31.95 -23.17 -8.41
C THR A 997 33.46 -23.36 -8.40
N LEU A 998 34.08 -23.67 -9.55
CA LEU A 998 35.53 -23.73 -9.70
C LEU A 998 36.22 -22.39 -9.44
N SER A 999 35.67 -21.30 -10.02
CA SER A 999 36.16 -19.94 -9.81
C SER A 999 36.06 -19.54 -8.34
N TYR A 1000 34.94 -19.85 -7.68
CA TYR A 1000 34.75 -19.60 -6.25
C TYR A 1000 35.77 -20.36 -5.40
N CYS A 1001 35.94 -21.67 -5.63
CA CYS A 1001 36.96 -22.49 -4.94
C CYS A 1001 38.38 -21.92 -5.12
N THR A 1002 38.71 -21.48 -6.33
CA THR A 1002 40.01 -20.88 -6.64
C THR A 1002 40.21 -19.58 -5.86
N LYS A 1003 39.16 -18.74 -5.77
CA LYS A 1003 39.17 -17.47 -5.05
C LYS A 1003 39.36 -17.64 -3.54
N ILE A 1004 38.69 -18.61 -2.93
CA ILE A 1004 38.79 -18.85 -1.48
C ILE A 1004 40.03 -19.66 -1.07
N GLY A 1005 40.68 -20.31 -2.03
CA GLY A 1005 41.86 -21.15 -1.83
C GLY A 1005 41.53 -22.57 -1.35
N GLU A 1006 42.47 -23.50 -1.61
CA GLU A 1006 42.30 -24.95 -1.42
C GLU A 1006 41.80 -25.35 -0.03
N LYS A 1007 42.32 -24.74 1.04
CA LYS A 1007 41.92 -25.04 2.41
C LYS A 1007 40.43 -24.76 2.66
N ASN A 1008 39.94 -23.61 2.19
CA ASN A 1008 38.54 -23.23 2.38
C ASN A 1008 37.62 -23.99 1.41
N ALA A 1009 38.11 -24.31 0.21
CA ALA A 1009 37.40 -25.16 -0.75
C ALA A 1009 37.12 -26.54 -0.17
N LEU A 1010 38.07 -27.15 0.55
CA LEU A 1010 37.86 -28.44 1.23
C LEU A 1010 36.69 -28.42 2.22
N GLU A 1011 36.39 -27.27 2.85
CA GLU A 1011 35.25 -27.17 3.79
C GLU A 1011 33.89 -27.21 3.09
N LEU A 1012 33.85 -26.96 1.77
CA LEU A 1012 32.61 -27.03 0.96
C LEU A 1012 32.25 -28.47 0.59
N TYR A 1013 33.16 -29.42 0.76
CA TYR A 1013 32.96 -30.82 0.43
C TYR A 1013 33.08 -31.69 1.68
N ILE A 1014 32.53 -32.91 1.60
CA ILE A 1014 32.82 -33.94 2.59
C ILE A 1014 34.17 -34.61 2.28
N GLU A 1015 34.55 -35.60 3.09
CA GLU A 1015 35.84 -36.33 2.98
C GLU A 1015 36.10 -36.93 1.58
N ASP A 1016 35.05 -37.28 0.81
CA ASP A 1016 35.20 -37.82 -0.54
C ASP A 1016 35.47 -36.76 -1.62
N GLN A 1017 35.36 -35.47 -1.26
CA GLN A 1017 35.69 -34.31 -2.10
C GLN A 1017 34.90 -34.24 -3.42
N VAL A 1018 33.77 -34.93 -3.50
CA VAL A 1018 32.80 -34.89 -4.60
C VAL A 1018 31.47 -34.38 -4.08
N HIS A 1019 31.01 -34.92 -2.95
CA HIS A 1019 29.75 -34.51 -2.34
C HIS A 1019 29.94 -33.29 -1.44
N LEU A 1020 28.90 -32.47 -1.35
CA LEU A 1020 28.96 -31.19 -0.64
C LEU A 1020 28.69 -31.36 0.85
N SER A 1021 29.38 -30.56 1.65
CA SER A 1021 28.99 -30.28 3.03
C SER A 1021 27.76 -29.36 3.04
N GLU A 1022 27.13 -29.15 4.21
CA GLU A 1022 26.05 -28.15 4.32
C GLU A 1022 26.49 -26.75 3.88
N LYS A 1023 27.71 -26.34 4.26
CA LYS A 1023 28.31 -25.06 3.87
C LYS A 1023 28.51 -24.97 2.36
N GLY A 1024 28.95 -26.05 1.72
CA GLY A 1024 29.10 -26.10 0.27
C GLY A 1024 27.78 -26.04 -0.48
N ALA A 1025 26.79 -26.82 -0.02
CA ALA A 1025 25.46 -26.84 -0.61
C ALA A 1025 24.77 -25.47 -0.50
N ASP A 1026 24.86 -24.82 0.66
CA ASP A 1026 24.30 -23.48 0.88
C ASP A 1026 24.98 -22.43 -0.02
N CYS A 1027 26.32 -22.43 -0.06
CA CYS A 1027 27.08 -21.53 -0.93
C CYS A 1027 26.74 -21.72 -2.41
N TYR A 1028 26.71 -22.96 -2.90
CA TYR A 1028 26.46 -23.25 -4.31
C TYR A 1028 24.99 -23.06 -4.68
N ALA A 1029 24.05 -23.24 -3.74
CA ALA A 1029 22.65 -22.89 -3.93
C ALA A 1029 22.46 -21.39 -4.08
N GLY A 1030 23.17 -20.57 -3.29
CA GLY A 1030 23.18 -19.11 -3.48
C GLY A 1030 23.68 -18.72 -4.88
N ILE A 1031 24.82 -19.27 -5.31
CA ILE A 1031 25.35 -19.03 -6.67
C ILE A 1031 24.33 -19.44 -7.74
N LEU A 1032 23.68 -20.59 -7.60
CA LEU A 1032 22.68 -21.06 -8.56
C LEU A 1032 21.44 -20.15 -8.55
N ALA A 1033 20.94 -19.79 -7.37
CA ALA A 1033 19.77 -18.94 -7.18
C ALA A 1033 19.97 -17.55 -7.77
N ASP A 1034 21.14 -16.93 -7.59
CA ASP A 1034 21.46 -15.61 -8.18
C ASP A 1034 21.26 -15.61 -9.70
N HIS A 1035 21.70 -16.69 -10.37
CA HIS A 1035 21.52 -16.81 -11.82
C HIS A 1035 20.07 -17.08 -12.19
N ILE A 1036 19.40 -17.99 -11.46
CA ILE A 1036 18.00 -18.30 -11.69
C ILE A 1036 17.12 -17.04 -11.51
N LYS A 1037 17.38 -16.21 -10.49
CA LYS A 1037 16.63 -14.97 -10.22
C LYS A 1037 16.73 -13.97 -11.35
N THR A 1038 17.92 -13.72 -11.91
CA THR A 1038 18.08 -12.90 -13.13
C THR A 1038 17.14 -13.37 -14.24
N TYR A 1039 16.88 -14.67 -14.37
CA TYR A 1039 15.98 -15.21 -15.40
C TYR A 1039 14.49 -15.25 -15.02
N ILE A 1040 14.15 -15.28 -13.73
CA ILE A 1040 12.75 -15.21 -13.27
C ILE A 1040 12.28 -13.76 -13.16
N MET A 1041 13.18 -12.85 -12.78
CA MET A 1041 12.87 -11.47 -12.40
C MET A 1041 13.31 -10.42 -13.43
N GLU A 1042 14.23 -10.72 -14.37
CA GLU A 1042 14.80 -9.69 -15.27
C GLU A 1042 14.74 -10.00 -16.78
N THR A 1043 14.11 -11.10 -17.21
CA THR A 1043 13.90 -11.33 -18.67
C THR A 1043 12.78 -10.48 -19.25
N ASP A 1044 12.98 -9.16 -19.25
CA ASP A 1044 12.24 -8.14 -20.01
C ASP A 1044 13.18 -7.20 -20.81
N MET A 1045 14.46 -7.55 -20.96
CA MET A 1045 15.47 -6.68 -21.61
C MET A 1045 15.87 -7.06 -23.04
N GLU A 1046 15.16 -7.97 -23.71
CA GLU A 1046 15.33 -8.20 -25.16
C GLU A 1046 13.96 -8.52 -25.81
N GLY A 1047 13.19 -7.47 -26.09
CA GLY A 1047 12.00 -7.49 -26.94
C GLY A 1047 12.03 -6.35 -27.93
#